data_AF-A0A9N9VB29-F1
#
_entry.id   AF-A0A9N9VB29-F1
#
_cell.length_a   1.000
_cell.length_b   1.000
_cell.length_c   1.000
_cell.angle_alpha   90.00
_cell.angle_beta   90.00
_cell.angle_gamma   90.00
#
_symmetry.space_group_name_H-M   'P 1'
#
loop_
_entity.id
_entity.type
_entity.pdbx_description
1 polymer ?
#
loop_
_entity_poly.entity_id
_entity_poly.type
_entity_poly.pdbx_seq_one_letter_code
_entity_poly.pdbx_strand_id
1 'polypeptide(L)'
;MGLLHRFTCYAAVLLFCVSVSETASLALPRKDTDEQLPYPGTGSQVTPEDLKAFPVISDKELDGIFSERIAYQYQDLDLTSVNTSSQDLAARQAITRPRMVDWRLRWGVSWLTTIQDQNPCNNCWIFVATALVESMTRIEHGIWAKRSEGDLRDGHLTDLPLASRPNDYCAQSGDYVKALNWVQQKGLADPGPTNTRPTGYRPCVDRSGRTVKIPQGVVSLGTDLEKQKNWIDKVGPLAVVYDLVQAFEGLKGDTVFVAPANPQPGSKPSGQHVPLIVGYDDDRGAWLVRNSWGSWWGNGGYGWIKYGQMNENSYTKFGVRYTDADPWSLRRLHNGNMIVSGRSGVNHKNFELAVCIRGSGHGVHWMRAGGENNDFSWKTIANIWQPGDASLKCVGQPAITSSFNRNIDLLYWSAGNNIVRKYYDQNTKTWSQKEVFGNGRIGGYPSLVTYHGAFVCVVRHQDGSLWHYETNGGFWRANNAIVTKGVRMSGPALVHANVGKFGHYYTVAVMDDSTLKLFWLDNDTPSAQWQPGESFGLLIGWTPPVMIQTNYATSTEHGIGDFEVFTVLGGRVIRYRRDNTDLRAGQVPKNGVDREERWKLVESFNSPDGKVKHVWSAMQGPFGQQLEVVVELEDGRMQTLFREWACNCWKLAMAPGASIPIS
;
A
#
# COMPACT_ATOMS: atom_id res chain seq x y z
N MET A 1 44.93 -13.58 -27.92
CA MET A 1 44.66 -14.78 -27.10
C MET A 1 45.17 -14.47 -25.70
N GLY A 2 44.33 -14.02 -24.78
CA GLY A 2 43.83 -14.78 -23.61
C GLY A 2 44.97 -14.99 -22.60
N LEU A 3 44.94 -14.60 -21.32
CA LEU A 3 43.85 -14.38 -20.36
C LEU A 3 44.47 -13.70 -19.09
N LEU A 4 43.68 -12.91 -18.38
CA LEU A 4 43.61 -12.76 -16.90
C LEU A 4 44.72 -12.06 -16.05
N HIS A 5 44.25 -11.09 -15.23
CA HIS A 5 44.68 -10.59 -13.88
C HIS A 5 44.93 -9.07 -13.88
N ARG A 6 44.62 -8.22 -12.88
CA ARG A 6 43.86 -8.18 -11.60
C ARG A 6 44.21 -6.77 -11.00
N PHE A 7 43.26 -6.07 -10.34
CA PHE A 7 43.44 -4.94 -9.38
C PHE A 7 44.09 -3.63 -9.93
N THR A 8 43.79 -2.37 -9.55
CA THR A 8 43.48 -1.66 -8.28
C THR A 8 43.06 -0.20 -8.65
N CYS A 9 41.98 0.40 -8.14
CA CYS A 9 41.88 1.33 -6.97
C CYS A 9 42.14 2.85 -7.17
N TYR A 10 41.16 3.63 -6.67
CA TYR A 10 41.22 4.95 -5.98
C TYR A 10 41.08 6.31 -6.69
N ALA A 11 39.97 6.97 -6.29
CA ALA A 11 39.86 8.32 -5.70
C ALA A 11 40.06 9.60 -6.55
N ALA A 12 39.02 10.44 -6.51
CA ALA A 12 39.18 11.87 -6.31
C ALA A 12 38.03 12.39 -5.41
N VAL A 13 38.37 12.66 -4.15
CA VAL A 13 37.61 13.47 -3.21
C VAL A 13 38.03 14.93 -3.43
N LEU A 14 37.07 15.86 -3.49
CA LEU A 14 37.34 17.27 -3.27
C LEU A 14 36.33 17.80 -2.24
N LEU A 15 36.87 18.15 -1.08
CA LEU A 15 36.20 18.88 -0.02
C LEU A 15 35.75 20.25 -0.53
N PHE A 16 34.55 20.68 -0.14
CA PHE A 16 34.33 22.05 0.31
C PHE A 16 33.38 22.02 1.52
N CYS A 17 33.88 22.57 2.63
CA CYS A 17 33.14 22.82 3.85
C CYS A 17 32.59 24.24 3.75
N VAL A 18 31.26 24.42 3.77
CA VAL A 18 30.63 25.70 4.11
C VAL A 18 29.37 25.41 4.93
N SER A 19 29.37 25.86 6.18
CA SER A 19 28.21 25.97 7.05
C SER A 19 27.42 27.23 6.71
N VAL A 20 26.14 27.12 6.29
CA VAL A 20 25.12 28.16 6.53
C VAL A 20 23.73 27.50 6.53
N SER A 21 22.92 27.92 7.50
CA SER A 21 21.49 27.69 7.65
C SER A 21 20.63 28.28 6.51
N GLU A 22 19.35 27.93 6.53
CA GLU A 22 18.22 28.53 5.83
C GLU A 22 17.75 27.91 4.51
N THR A 23 16.43 27.88 4.43
CA THR A 23 15.53 27.38 3.38
C THR A 23 15.91 27.86 1.99
N ALA A 24 16.26 26.95 1.09
CA ALA A 24 16.36 27.22 -0.34
C ALA A 24 15.60 26.15 -1.12
N SER A 25 14.38 26.50 -1.53
CA SER A 25 13.67 25.90 -2.65
C SER A 25 14.54 26.03 -3.90
N LEU A 26 15.18 24.93 -4.32
CA LEU A 26 15.85 24.83 -5.62
C LEU A 26 14.80 24.83 -6.73
N ALA A 27 14.34 26.03 -7.10
CA ALA A 27 13.70 26.27 -8.38
C ALA A 27 14.75 26.02 -9.47
N LEU A 28 14.50 25.02 -10.33
CA LEU A 28 15.28 24.84 -11.55
C LEU A 28 15.18 26.11 -12.41
N PRO A 29 16.29 26.57 -13.04
CA PRO A 29 16.27 27.79 -13.82
C PRO A 29 15.37 27.62 -15.05
N ARG A 30 14.52 28.63 -15.23
CA ARG A 30 13.64 28.85 -16.36
C ARG A 30 14.45 28.83 -17.65
N LYS A 31 14.08 27.97 -18.60
CA LYS A 31 14.46 28.18 -20.01
C LYS A 31 13.47 29.20 -20.56
N ASP A 32 13.83 30.48 -20.50
CA ASP A 32 13.13 31.56 -21.18
C ASP A 32 13.37 31.44 -22.69
N THR A 33 12.70 30.48 -23.32
CA THR A 33 12.49 30.47 -24.77
C THR A 33 11.00 30.46 -25.02
N ASP A 34 10.53 31.39 -25.86
CA ASP A 34 9.20 31.44 -26.48
C ASP A 34 8.92 30.19 -27.36
N GLU A 35 9.16 28.99 -26.84
CA GLU A 35 8.62 27.76 -27.40
C GLU A 35 7.16 27.67 -26.95
N GLN A 36 6.25 27.90 -27.89
CA GLN A 36 4.84 27.51 -27.76
C GLN A 36 4.76 26.13 -27.12
N LEU A 37 4.10 26.02 -25.97
CA LEU A 37 3.71 24.74 -25.38
C LEU A 37 2.99 23.94 -26.49
N PRO A 38 3.43 22.71 -26.81
CA PRO A 38 2.92 21.98 -27.96
C PRO A 38 1.44 21.64 -27.80
N TYR A 39 0.65 21.94 -28.84
CA TYR A 39 -0.80 21.81 -28.93
C TYR A 39 -1.38 20.54 -28.25
N PRO A 40 -2.35 20.67 -27.33
CA PRO A 40 -3.00 19.52 -26.70
C PRO A 40 -3.72 18.63 -27.72
N GLY A 41 -3.58 17.33 -27.53
CA GLY A 41 -4.17 16.30 -28.37
C GLY A 41 -5.69 16.31 -28.40
N THR A 42 -6.25 15.71 -29.45
CA THR A 42 -7.68 15.39 -29.51
C THR A 42 -8.02 14.45 -28.36
N GLY A 43 -8.91 14.88 -27.49
CA GLY A 43 -9.44 14.08 -26.39
C GLY A 43 -10.42 13.02 -26.88
N SER A 44 -10.90 12.29 -25.89
CA SER A 44 -11.72 11.09 -25.96
C SER A 44 -12.81 11.16 -27.05
N GLN A 45 -12.58 10.49 -28.18
CA GLN A 45 -13.61 10.13 -29.16
C GLN A 45 -14.28 8.82 -28.69
N VAL A 46 -14.83 8.82 -27.48
CA VAL A 46 -15.67 7.69 -27.04
C VAL A 46 -16.95 7.78 -27.84
N THR A 47 -17.17 6.80 -28.71
CA THR A 47 -18.37 6.75 -29.53
C THR A 47 -19.60 6.47 -28.66
N PRO A 48 -20.82 6.83 -29.12
CA PRO A 48 -22.05 6.40 -28.46
C PRO A 48 -22.13 4.87 -28.26
N GLU A 49 -21.51 4.10 -29.15
CA GLU A 49 -21.36 2.64 -29.05
C GLU A 49 -20.41 2.23 -27.91
N ASP A 50 -19.28 2.93 -27.74
CA ASP A 50 -18.35 2.69 -26.63
C ASP A 50 -19.01 3.01 -25.27
N LEU A 51 -19.84 4.05 -25.19
CA LEU A 51 -20.59 4.39 -23.97
C LEU A 51 -21.58 3.28 -23.54
N LYS A 52 -22.15 2.53 -24.49
CA LYS A 52 -23.06 1.41 -24.19
C LYS A 52 -22.32 0.20 -23.61
N ALA A 53 -21.01 0.11 -23.82
CA ALA A 53 -20.19 -1.00 -23.35
C ALA A 53 -19.80 -0.88 -21.87
N PHE A 54 -19.99 0.28 -21.24
CA PHE A 54 -19.62 0.52 -19.84
C PHE A 54 -20.81 0.38 -18.90
N PRO A 55 -20.62 -0.26 -17.72
CA PRO A 55 -21.65 -0.26 -16.70
C PRO A 55 -21.95 1.18 -16.26
N VAL A 56 -23.23 1.54 -16.32
CA VAL A 56 -23.75 2.78 -15.73
C VAL A 56 -24.22 2.44 -14.33
N ILE A 57 -23.63 3.07 -13.33
CA ILE A 57 -24.06 2.88 -11.95
C ILE A 57 -25.46 3.47 -11.74
N SER A 58 -26.39 2.73 -11.15
CA SER A 58 -27.70 3.23 -10.75
C SER A 58 -27.65 4.01 -9.43
N ASP A 59 -28.61 4.89 -9.19
CA ASP A 59 -28.70 5.63 -7.92
C ASP A 59 -28.86 4.67 -6.73
N LYS A 60 -29.63 3.60 -6.91
CA LYS A 60 -29.79 2.53 -5.91
C LYS A 60 -28.47 1.86 -5.56
N GLU A 61 -27.63 1.57 -6.55
CA GLU A 61 -26.29 1.02 -6.30
C GLU A 61 -25.40 2.03 -5.59
N LEU A 62 -25.44 3.30 -6.00
CA LEU A 62 -24.67 4.38 -5.37
C LEU A 62 -25.09 4.62 -3.90
N ASP A 63 -26.38 4.47 -3.58
CA ASP A 63 -26.91 4.53 -2.22
C ASP A 63 -26.60 3.26 -1.40
N GLY A 64 -26.51 2.10 -2.06
CA GLY A 64 -25.99 0.87 -1.45
C GLY A 64 -24.55 1.02 -0.95
N ILE A 65 -23.68 1.67 -1.75
CA ILE A 65 -22.28 1.95 -1.35
C ILE A 65 -22.24 2.80 -0.08
N PHE A 66 -23.12 3.80 0.00
CA PHE A 66 -23.23 4.64 1.19
C PHE A 66 -23.60 3.77 2.39
N SER A 67 -24.60 2.90 2.27
CA SER A 67 -25.05 2.02 3.36
C SER A 67 -23.95 1.07 3.86
N GLU A 68 -23.10 0.55 2.96
CA GLU A 68 -21.92 -0.26 3.31
C GLU A 68 -20.80 0.57 3.98
N ARG A 69 -20.65 1.86 3.62
CA ARG A 69 -19.60 2.76 4.14
C ARG A 69 -20.01 3.62 5.35
N ILE A 70 -21.32 3.87 5.56
CA ILE A 70 -21.90 4.70 6.64
C ILE A 70 -21.52 4.17 8.01
N ALA A 71 -21.45 2.85 8.20
CA ALA A 71 -21.07 2.27 9.50
C ALA A 71 -19.63 2.64 9.92
N TYR A 72 -18.79 3.10 9.00
CA TYR A 72 -17.35 3.28 9.23
C TYR A 72 -16.84 4.72 9.06
N GLN A 73 -17.59 5.63 8.40
CA GLN A 73 -17.06 6.93 7.93
C GLN A 73 -17.62 8.18 8.63
N TYR A 74 -18.64 8.07 9.48
CA TYR A 74 -19.20 9.20 10.22
C TYR A 74 -18.72 9.20 11.68
N GLN A 75 -17.57 9.80 11.94
CA GLN A 75 -16.97 9.90 13.28
C GLN A 75 -16.65 11.31 13.78
N ASP A 76 -17.01 12.36 13.05
CA ASP A 76 -16.84 13.73 13.54
C ASP A 76 -18.06 14.26 14.31
N LEU A 77 -19.03 13.41 14.67
CA LEU A 77 -20.09 13.76 15.60
C LEU A 77 -19.90 12.99 16.89
N ASP A 78 -19.69 13.72 17.97
CA ASP A 78 -19.68 13.25 19.35
C ASP A 78 -21.04 12.59 19.67
N LEU A 79 -21.13 11.27 19.45
CA LEU A 79 -22.34 10.47 19.68
C LEU A 79 -22.54 10.10 21.16
N THR A 80 -21.74 10.65 22.08
CA THR A 80 -21.83 10.31 23.51
C THR A 80 -22.97 11.03 24.24
N SER A 81 -23.71 11.92 23.59
CA SER A 81 -24.66 12.81 24.29
C SER A 81 -26.15 12.71 23.93
N VAL A 82 -26.61 11.77 23.09
CA VAL A 82 -28.06 11.75 22.75
C VAL A 82 -28.69 10.36 22.69
N ASN A 83 -29.55 10.07 23.68
CA ASN A 83 -30.60 9.06 23.59
C ASN A 83 -31.63 9.51 22.54
N THR A 84 -31.42 9.17 21.26
CA THR A 84 -32.40 9.46 20.21
C THR A 84 -33.19 8.22 19.80
N SER A 85 -34.50 8.41 19.65
CA SER A 85 -35.47 7.38 19.23
C SER A 85 -35.27 6.91 17.79
N SER A 86 -35.88 5.79 17.42
CA SER A 86 -35.83 5.18 16.08
C SER A 86 -36.35 6.08 14.95
N GLN A 87 -37.14 7.12 15.25
CA GLN A 87 -37.60 8.11 14.25
C GLN A 87 -36.53 9.16 13.92
N ASP A 88 -35.63 9.51 14.85
CA ASP A 88 -34.51 10.43 14.60
C ASP A 88 -33.42 9.79 13.71
N LEU A 89 -33.25 8.46 13.78
CA LEU A 89 -32.37 7.73 12.86
C LEU A 89 -32.90 7.75 11.42
N ALA A 90 -34.23 7.68 11.22
CA ALA A 90 -34.85 7.77 9.90
C ALA A 90 -34.79 9.20 9.33
N ALA A 91 -34.90 10.23 10.18
CA ALA A 91 -34.70 11.62 9.76
C ALA A 91 -33.23 11.91 9.40
N ARG A 92 -32.26 11.26 10.06
CA ARG A 92 -30.82 11.32 9.71
C ARG A 92 -30.42 10.43 8.52
N GLN A 93 -31.29 9.55 8.02
CA GLN A 93 -31.08 8.89 6.72
C GLN A 93 -31.22 9.86 5.53
N ALA A 94 -31.79 11.06 5.76
CA ALA A 94 -31.84 12.14 4.77
C ALA A 94 -30.60 13.06 4.81
N ILE A 95 -29.42 12.57 5.24
CA ILE A 95 -28.17 13.33 5.12
C ILE A 95 -27.82 13.46 3.62
N THR A 96 -28.09 14.64 3.09
CA THR A 96 -27.48 15.16 1.87
C THR A 96 -25.96 15.06 1.97
N ARG A 97 -25.29 14.63 0.89
CA ARG A 97 -23.82 14.59 0.78
C ARG A 97 -23.14 15.85 1.36
N PRO A 98 -21.89 15.75 1.87
CA PRO A 98 -21.16 16.93 2.35
C PRO A 98 -21.13 18.07 1.31
N ARG A 99 -21.12 19.33 1.76
CA ARG A 99 -20.99 20.48 0.84
C ARG A 99 -19.61 20.58 0.18
N MET A 100 -18.61 19.95 0.78
CA MET A 100 -17.23 19.94 0.30
C MET A 100 -16.59 18.57 0.53
N VAL A 101 -15.82 18.11 -0.46
CA VAL A 101 -14.99 16.91 -0.38
C VAL A 101 -13.61 17.26 -0.95
N ASP A 102 -12.54 16.89 -0.24
CA ASP A 102 -11.16 17.03 -0.71
C ASP A 102 -10.35 15.78 -0.39
N TRP A 103 -10.05 14.95 -1.39
CA TRP A 103 -9.28 13.71 -1.22
C TRP A 103 -7.78 13.93 -0.90
N ARG A 104 -7.28 15.17 -0.92
CA ARG A 104 -5.92 15.50 -0.43
C ARG A 104 -5.82 15.45 1.09
N LEU A 105 -6.92 15.64 1.81
CA LEU A 105 -6.97 15.71 3.28
C LEU A 105 -8.21 15.02 3.86
N ARG A 106 -8.81 14.10 3.12
CA ARG A 106 -10.05 13.46 3.57
C ARG A 106 -9.79 12.60 4.80
N TRP A 107 -10.48 12.92 5.90
CA TRP A 107 -10.26 12.33 7.23
C TRP A 107 -8.84 12.57 7.77
N GLY A 108 -8.25 13.73 7.46
CA GLY A 108 -6.93 14.13 7.95
C GLY A 108 -5.76 13.43 7.25
N VAL A 109 -6.00 12.63 6.20
CA VAL A 109 -4.96 11.93 5.45
C VAL A 109 -5.10 12.15 3.95
N SER A 110 -3.99 12.08 3.23
CA SER A 110 -3.98 12.10 1.78
C SER A 110 -4.24 10.71 1.20
N TRP A 111 -5.08 10.69 0.16
CA TRP A 111 -5.38 9.50 -0.63
C TRP A 111 -4.76 9.53 -2.04
N LEU A 112 -3.96 10.56 -2.31
CA LEU A 112 -3.41 10.86 -3.63
C LEU A 112 -1.89 10.80 -3.59
N THR A 113 -1.29 10.13 -4.57
CA THR A 113 0.15 10.14 -4.85
C THR A 113 0.66 11.55 -5.22
N THR A 114 1.98 11.75 -5.19
CA THR A 114 2.58 13.03 -5.61
C THR A 114 2.22 13.43 -7.04
N ILE A 115 2.14 14.73 -7.31
CA ILE A 115 1.95 15.28 -8.66
C ILE A 115 3.08 14.81 -9.58
N GLN A 116 2.70 14.40 -10.79
CA GLN A 116 3.63 14.03 -11.84
C GLN A 116 3.67 15.10 -12.94
N ASP A 117 4.67 15.02 -13.81
CA ASP A 117 4.83 15.94 -14.94
C ASP A 117 4.91 15.14 -16.26
N GLN A 118 3.95 15.40 -17.14
CA GLN A 118 3.88 14.75 -18.44
C GLN A 118 4.90 15.28 -19.45
N ASN A 119 5.47 16.47 -19.20
CA ASN A 119 6.38 17.14 -20.12
C ASN A 119 7.55 16.23 -20.55
N PRO A 120 8.02 16.34 -21.80
CA PRO A 120 7.49 17.19 -22.89
C PRO A 120 6.32 16.57 -23.67
N CYS A 121 5.70 15.49 -23.17
CA CYS A 121 4.69 14.73 -23.91
C CYS A 121 3.24 15.11 -23.56
N ASN A 122 2.34 15.03 -24.55
CA ASN A 122 0.90 15.28 -24.39
C ASN A 122 0.11 14.01 -23.97
N ASN A 123 0.53 13.40 -22.86
CA ASN A 123 0.04 12.11 -22.37
C ASN A 123 -0.96 12.19 -21.21
N CYS A 124 -1.67 13.31 -21.06
CA CYS A 124 -2.64 13.48 -19.97
C CYS A 124 -3.61 12.30 -19.80
N TRP A 125 -4.03 11.68 -20.91
CA TRP A 125 -4.87 10.48 -20.95
C TRP A 125 -4.25 9.25 -20.24
N ILE A 126 -2.93 9.10 -20.25
CA ILE A 126 -2.20 8.08 -19.49
C ILE A 126 -2.09 8.48 -18.02
N PHE A 127 -1.75 9.74 -17.76
CA PHE A 127 -1.54 10.23 -16.40
C PHE A 127 -2.84 10.20 -15.58
N VAL A 128 -3.98 10.56 -16.15
CA VAL A 128 -5.27 10.48 -15.47
C VAL A 128 -5.68 9.03 -15.18
N ALA A 129 -5.47 8.11 -16.11
CA ALA A 129 -5.75 6.69 -15.91
C ALA A 129 -4.85 6.12 -14.80
N THR A 130 -3.56 6.47 -14.82
CA THR A 130 -2.59 6.07 -13.80
C THR A 130 -2.97 6.63 -12.42
N ALA A 131 -3.20 7.95 -12.33
CA ALA A 131 -3.56 8.62 -11.08
C ALA A 131 -4.90 8.13 -10.51
N LEU A 132 -5.88 7.80 -11.36
CA LEU A 132 -7.15 7.22 -10.95
C LEU A 132 -6.95 5.83 -10.33
N VAL A 133 -6.18 4.95 -10.98
CA VAL A 133 -5.86 3.61 -10.45
C VAL A 133 -5.07 3.71 -9.14
N GLU A 134 -4.07 4.57 -9.05
CA GLU A 134 -3.29 4.81 -7.83
C GLU A 134 -4.16 5.28 -6.67
N SER A 135 -5.02 6.28 -6.92
CA SER A 135 -5.90 6.86 -5.89
C SER A 135 -6.91 5.84 -5.41
N MET A 136 -7.54 5.10 -6.32
CA MET A 136 -8.50 4.07 -5.93
C MET A 136 -7.83 2.91 -5.21
N THR A 137 -6.60 2.53 -5.58
CA THR A 137 -5.84 1.52 -4.84
C THR A 137 -5.54 1.97 -3.42
N ARG A 138 -5.19 3.25 -3.22
CA ARG A 138 -4.99 3.81 -1.88
C ARG A 138 -6.28 3.85 -1.08
N ILE A 139 -7.40 4.23 -1.69
CA ILE A 139 -8.72 4.29 -1.07
C ILE A 139 -9.21 2.90 -0.64
N GLU A 140 -9.09 1.91 -1.53
CA GLU A 140 -9.66 0.58 -1.32
C GLU A 140 -8.74 -0.32 -0.49
N HIS A 141 -7.42 -0.20 -0.65
CA HIS A 141 -6.45 -1.08 0.00
C HIS A 141 -5.64 -0.39 1.11
N GLY A 142 -5.77 0.92 1.29
CA GLY A 142 -4.97 1.64 2.27
C GLY A 142 -3.47 1.62 1.96
N ILE A 143 -3.07 1.47 0.69
CA ILE A 143 -1.66 1.34 0.28
C ILE A 143 -1.19 2.43 -0.67
N TRP A 144 0.09 2.80 -0.58
CA TRP A 144 0.73 3.64 -1.59
C TRP A 144 1.17 2.79 -2.78
N ALA A 145 0.47 2.91 -3.91
CA ALA A 145 0.66 2.05 -5.07
C ALA A 145 1.14 2.84 -6.31
N LYS A 146 2.26 3.57 -6.23
CA LYS A 146 2.79 4.31 -7.40
C LYS A 146 2.94 3.40 -8.61
N ARG A 147 2.44 3.83 -9.77
CA ARG A 147 2.33 3.11 -11.04
C ARG A 147 3.17 3.79 -12.12
N SER A 148 3.40 3.08 -13.22
CA SER A 148 4.23 3.55 -14.34
C SER A 148 3.38 4.05 -15.49
N GLU A 149 3.41 5.36 -15.77
CA GLU A 149 2.81 5.91 -16.99
C GLU A 149 3.48 5.33 -18.25
N GLY A 150 4.77 5.00 -18.18
CA GLY A 150 5.51 4.38 -19.28
C GLY A 150 5.01 2.98 -19.61
N ASP A 151 4.66 2.19 -18.59
CA ASP A 151 4.10 0.84 -18.76
C ASP A 151 2.77 0.89 -19.50
N LEU A 152 1.91 1.83 -19.09
CA LEU A 152 0.61 2.02 -19.73
C LEU A 152 0.75 2.55 -21.15
N ARG A 153 1.59 3.57 -21.36
CA ARG A 153 1.83 4.17 -22.68
C ARG A 153 2.35 3.12 -23.65
N ASP A 154 3.49 2.50 -23.34
CA ASP A 154 4.16 1.63 -24.31
C ASP A 154 3.45 0.29 -24.45
N GLY A 155 2.87 -0.23 -23.38
CA GLY A 155 2.03 -1.42 -23.42
C GLY A 155 0.78 -1.23 -24.28
N HIS A 156 0.09 -0.11 -24.15
CA HIS A 156 -1.05 0.24 -25.00
C HIS A 156 -0.64 0.36 -26.48
N LEU A 157 0.50 1.00 -26.76
CA LEU A 157 1.02 1.14 -28.13
C LEU A 157 1.43 -0.20 -28.75
N THR A 158 1.90 -1.17 -27.96
CA THR A 158 2.27 -2.49 -28.50
C THR A 158 1.07 -3.31 -29.00
N ASP A 159 -0.14 -3.03 -28.53
CA ASP A 159 -1.35 -3.69 -29.03
C ASP A 159 -1.84 -3.08 -30.36
N LEU A 160 -1.30 -1.93 -30.80
CA LEU A 160 -1.56 -1.37 -32.12
C LEU A 160 -0.72 -2.08 -33.21
N PRO A 161 -1.29 -2.29 -34.42
CA PRO A 161 -0.53 -2.77 -35.57
C PRO A 161 0.73 -1.94 -35.77
N LEU A 162 1.85 -2.58 -36.14
CA LEU A 162 3.16 -1.90 -36.27
C LEU A 162 3.09 -0.66 -37.17
N ALA A 163 2.31 -0.74 -38.25
CA ALA A 163 2.09 0.36 -39.20
C ALA A 163 1.25 1.53 -38.63
N SER A 164 0.55 1.32 -37.52
CA SER A 164 -0.31 2.30 -36.84
C SER A 164 0.33 2.86 -35.57
N ARG A 165 1.54 2.39 -35.20
CA ARG A 165 2.26 2.93 -34.05
C ARG A 165 2.84 4.29 -34.41
N PRO A 166 2.66 5.33 -33.57
CA PRO A 166 3.34 6.60 -33.79
C PRO A 166 4.86 6.38 -33.79
N ASN A 167 5.55 6.92 -34.80
CA ASN A 167 7.01 7.00 -34.81
C ASN A 167 7.56 8.06 -33.82
N ASP A 168 6.68 8.77 -33.13
CA ASP A 168 7.03 9.78 -32.12
C ASP A 168 7.20 9.13 -30.74
N TYR A 169 8.33 9.45 -30.11
CA TYR A 169 8.69 9.17 -28.73
C TYR A 169 7.56 9.44 -27.72
N CYS A 170 6.73 10.45 -27.96
CA CYS A 170 5.67 10.85 -27.02
C CYS A 170 4.33 10.16 -27.21
N ALA A 171 4.04 9.58 -28.38
CA ALA A 171 2.70 9.08 -28.73
C ALA A 171 1.58 10.08 -28.38
N GLN A 172 1.64 11.27 -29.01
CA GLN A 172 0.77 12.41 -28.69
C GLN A 172 -0.72 12.10 -28.95
N SER A 173 -1.60 12.54 -28.05
CA SER A 173 -3.05 12.33 -28.08
C SER A 173 -3.47 10.88 -27.82
N GLY A 174 -4.57 10.70 -27.09
CA GLY A 174 -5.07 9.35 -26.78
C GLY A 174 -6.33 9.37 -25.94
N ASP A 175 -6.89 8.18 -25.74
CA ASP A 175 -8.16 7.99 -25.04
C ASP A 175 -7.92 7.28 -23.71
N TYR A 176 -8.18 7.99 -22.62
CA TYR A 176 -7.99 7.45 -21.27
C TYR A 176 -8.92 6.28 -20.97
N VAL A 177 -10.07 6.17 -21.66
CA VAL A 177 -10.97 5.03 -21.52
C VAL A 177 -10.33 3.77 -22.12
N LYS A 178 -9.67 3.88 -23.28
CA LYS A 178 -8.90 2.77 -23.86
C LYS A 178 -7.69 2.41 -22.99
N ALA A 179 -7.04 3.39 -22.37
CA ALA A 179 -5.99 3.14 -21.38
C ALA A 179 -6.54 2.35 -20.18
N LEU A 180 -7.67 2.74 -19.61
CA LEU A 180 -8.29 2.01 -18.50
C LEU A 180 -8.73 0.60 -18.91
N ASN A 181 -9.28 0.41 -20.12
CA ASN A 181 -9.58 -0.92 -20.66
C ASN A 181 -8.32 -1.79 -20.77
N TRP A 182 -7.18 -1.21 -21.14
CA TRP A 182 -5.91 -1.91 -21.12
C TRP A 182 -5.50 -2.30 -19.69
N VAL A 183 -5.67 -1.43 -18.70
CA VAL A 183 -5.42 -1.76 -17.29
C VAL A 183 -6.33 -2.90 -16.81
N GLN A 184 -7.60 -2.92 -17.23
CA GLN A 184 -8.52 -4.02 -16.92
C GLN A 184 -7.98 -5.36 -17.44
N GLN A 185 -7.45 -5.40 -18.66
CA GLN A 185 -6.99 -6.63 -19.30
C GLN A 185 -5.59 -7.06 -18.84
N LYS A 186 -4.64 -6.12 -18.79
CA LYS A 186 -3.19 -6.40 -18.64
C LYS A 186 -2.64 -6.01 -17.27
N GLY A 187 -3.37 -5.22 -16.49
CA GLY A 187 -2.90 -4.60 -15.25
C GLY A 187 -1.86 -3.50 -15.50
N LEU A 188 -1.66 -2.65 -14.50
CA LEU A 188 -0.72 -1.53 -14.52
C LEU A 188 0.42 -1.76 -13.53
N ALA A 189 1.64 -1.85 -14.03
CA ALA A 189 2.82 -2.16 -13.22
C ALA A 189 3.35 -0.95 -12.44
N ASP A 190 4.09 -1.24 -11.36
CA ASP A 190 4.95 -0.23 -10.72
C ASP A 190 6.07 0.25 -11.69
N PRO A 191 6.70 1.42 -11.44
CA PRO A 191 7.82 1.92 -12.24
C PRO A 191 9.01 0.96 -12.39
N GLY A 192 9.15 -0.05 -11.53
CA GLY A 192 10.33 -0.90 -11.49
C GLY A 192 11.62 -0.13 -11.20
N PRO A 193 12.78 -0.82 -11.27
CA PRO A 193 14.10 -0.20 -11.10
C PRO A 193 14.60 0.52 -12.36
N THR A 194 13.96 0.32 -13.52
CA THR A 194 14.40 0.82 -14.83
C THR A 194 13.34 1.72 -15.45
N ASN A 195 13.13 2.90 -14.88
CA ASN A 195 12.25 3.92 -15.46
C ASN A 195 13.00 5.25 -15.60
N THR A 196 13.95 5.29 -16.52
CA THR A 196 14.49 6.56 -16.99
C THR A 196 13.71 6.97 -18.22
N ARG A 197 12.77 7.91 -18.07
CA ARG A 197 12.48 8.80 -19.21
C ARG A 197 13.81 9.47 -19.61
N PRO A 198 14.18 9.55 -20.90
CA PRO A 198 13.32 9.42 -22.06
C PRO A 198 13.55 8.16 -22.92
N THR A 199 13.94 7.03 -22.34
CA THR A 199 13.97 5.77 -23.12
C THR A 199 12.60 5.09 -23.06
N GLY A 200 12.19 4.41 -24.13
CA GLY A 200 10.99 3.56 -24.13
C GLY A 200 10.99 2.64 -22.90
N TYR A 201 9.84 2.52 -22.25
CA TYR A 201 9.65 1.65 -21.10
C TYR A 201 9.83 0.20 -21.55
N ARG A 202 10.82 -0.46 -20.95
CA ARG A 202 11.01 -1.89 -21.10
C ARG A 202 10.41 -2.57 -19.87
N PRO A 203 9.34 -3.36 -20.04
CA PRO A 203 8.77 -4.07 -18.92
C PRO A 203 9.80 -4.97 -18.24
N CYS A 204 9.78 -4.96 -16.91
CA CYS A 204 10.54 -5.89 -16.11
C CYS A 204 10.06 -7.34 -16.34
N VAL A 205 10.95 -8.32 -16.19
CA VAL A 205 10.61 -9.75 -16.40
C VAL A 205 9.47 -10.20 -15.47
N ASP A 206 9.39 -9.59 -14.30
CA ASP A 206 8.43 -9.84 -13.23
C ASP A 206 7.21 -8.89 -13.27
N ARG A 207 6.99 -8.19 -14.40
CA ARG A 207 5.88 -7.24 -14.58
C ARG A 207 4.53 -7.79 -14.12
N SER A 208 4.20 -9.05 -14.49
CA SER A 208 2.90 -9.66 -14.15
C SER A 208 2.62 -9.71 -12.65
N GLY A 209 3.66 -9.93 -11.84
CA GLY A 209 3.60 -9.91 -10.38
C GLY A 209 3.74 -8.51 -9.77
N ARG A 210 3.69 -7.43 -10.56
CA ARG A 210 3.83 -6.04 -10.08
C ARG A 210 2.63 -5.17 -10.44
N THR A 211 1.53 -5.79 -10.84
CA THR A 211 0.39 -5.08 -11.42
C THR A 211 -0.73 -4.77 -10.43
N VAL A 212 -1.46 -3.70 -10.72
CA VAL A 212 -2.82 -3.47 -10.24
C VAL A 212 -3.78 -3.62 -11.41
N LYS A 213 -4.86 -4.38 -11.24
CA LYS A 213 -5.93 -4.53 -12.23
C LYS A 213 -7.20 -3.81 -11.78
N ILE A 214 -8.11 -3.57 -12.72
CA ILE A 214 -9.47 -3.08 -12.46
C ILE A 214 -10.50 -4.06 -13.06
N PRO A 215 -10.69 -5.25 -12.46
CA PRO A 215 -11.48 -6.32 -13.08
C PRO A 215 -12.92 -5.93 -13.43
N GLN A 216 -13.57 -5.09 -12.62
CA GLN A 216 -14.92 -4.58 -12.91
C GLN A 216 -14.94 -3.43 -13.93
N GLY A 217 -13.77 -2.98 -14.39
CA GLY A 217 -13.63 -1.98 -15.44
C GLY A 217 -13.91 -0.56 -14.96
N VAL A 218 -14.31 0.28 -15.92
CA VAL A 218 -14.65 1.69 -15.69
C VAL A 218 -16.15 1.85 -15.49
N VAL A 219 -16.53 2.79 -14.63
CA VAL A 219 -17.93 3.13 -14.34
C VAL A 219 -18.25 4.49 -14.97
N SER A 220 -19.30 4.54 -15.78
CA SER A 220 -19.80 5.77 -16.37
C SER A 220 -20.75 6.49 -15.41
N LEU A 221 -20.49 7.78 -15.16
CA LEU A 221 -21.33 8.64 -14.32
C LEU A 221 -22.25 9.54 -15.15
N GLY A 222 -22.15 9.49 -16.48
CA GLY A 222 -22.85 10.42 -17.38
C GLY A 222 -22.51 11.88 -17.06
N THR A 223 -23.48 12.76 -17.26
CA THR A 223 -23.34 14.23 -17.12
C THR A 223 -24.10 14.81 -15.92
N ASP A 224 -24.74 13.95 -15.11
CA ASP A 224 -25.46 14.38 -13.90
C ASP A 224 -24.49 14.86 -12.82
N LEU A 225 -24.57 16.15 -12.50
CA LEU A 225 -23.71 16.82 -11.52
C LEU A 225 -23.84 16.23 -10.11
N GLU A 226 -25.06 15.99 -9.64
CA GLU A 226 -25.30 15.52 -8.28
C GLU A 226 -24.88 14.06 -8.12
N LYS A 227 -25.09 13.24 -9.16
CA LYS A 227 -24.56 11.87 -9.21
C LYS A 227 -23.03 11.85 -9.17
N GLN A 228 -22.36 12.73 -9.92
CA GLN A 228 -20.90 12.86 -9.92
C GLN A 228 -20.37 13.29 -8.55
N LYS A 229 -21.02 14.25 -7.88
CA LYS A 229 -20.66 14.66 -6.52
C LYS A 229 -20.89 13.55 -5.49
N ASN A 230 -22.00 12.84 -5.58
CA ASN A 230 -22.27 11.67 -4.74
C ASN A 230 -21.21 10.58 -4.95
N TRP A 231 -20.71 10.38 -6.17
CA TRP A 231 -19.59 9.49 -6.43
C TRP A 231 -18.28 9.97 -5.78
N ILE A 232 -17.91 11.24 -5.96
CA ILE A 232 -16.70 11.81 -5.35
C ILE A 232 -16.75 11.67 -3.82
N ASP A 233 -17.93 11.87 -3.23
CA ASP A 233 -18.14 11.66 -1.80
C ASP A 233 -18.01 10.18 -1.42
N LYS A 234 -18.78 9.29 -2.04
CA LYS A 234 -18.92 7.91 -1.55
C LYS A 234 -17.81 6.97 -2.02
N VAL A 235 -17.18 7.25 -3.16
CA VAL A 235 -16.32 6.31 -3.87
C VAL A 235 -14.89 6.84 -3.98
N GLY A 236 -14.68 7.93 -4.73
CA GLY A 236 -13.34 8.43 -5.03
C GLY A 236 -13.27 9.30 -6.28
N PRO A 237 -12.06 9.65 -6.75
CA PRO A 237 -11.81 10.55 -7.88
C PRO A 237 -12.49 10.16 -9.22
N LEU A 238 -12.62 11.15 -10.12
CA LEU A 238 -13.20 11.00 -11.47
C LEU A 238 -12.25 11.55 -12.54
N ALA A 239 -12.09 10.83 -13.64
CA ALA A 239 -11.49 11.38 -14.86
C ALA A 239 -12.51 12.29 -15.57
N VAL A 240 -12.06 13.46 -16.04
CA VAL A 240 -12.89 14.45 -16.74
C VAL A 240 -12.16 14.99 -17.96
N VAL A 241 -12.90 15.24 -19.04
CA VAL A 241 -12.39 15.98 -20.20
C VAL A 241 -12.77 17.44 -20.06
N TYR A 242 -11.81 18.33 -20.33
CA TYR A 242 -12.03 19.76 -20.49
C TYR A 242 -11.59 20.20 -21.89
N ASP A 243 -12.37 21.10 -22.49
CA ASP A 243 -11.93 21.87 -23.66
C ASP A 243 -11.02 22.99 -23.19
N LEU A 244 -9.72 22.86 -23.49
CA LEU A 244 -8.72 23.78 -22.97
C LEU A 244 -8.86 25.18 -23.55
N VAL A 245 -8.71 26.16 -22.67
CA VAL A 245 -8.50 27.56 -23.00
C VAL A 245 -7.10 27.98 -22.56
N GLN A 246 -6.45 28.87 -23.32
CA GLN A 246 -5.07 29.28 -23.04
C GLN A 246 -4.86 29.81 -21.60
N ALA A 247 -5.87 30.51 -21.04
CA ALA A 247 -5.82 31.00 -19.66
C ALA A 247 -5.66 29.90 -18.60
N PHE A 248 -6.05 28.66 -18.92
CA PHE A 248 -5.93 27.51 -18.01
C PHE A 248 -4.46 27.08 -17.79
N GLU A 249 -3.61 27.22 -18.80
CA GLU A 249 -2.17 26.91 -18.72
C GLU A 249 -1.47 27.80 -17.69
N GLY A 250 -1.91 29.06 -17.59
CA GLY A 250 -1.41 30.06 -16.67
C GLY A 250 -2.05 30.06 -15.28
N LEU A 251 -2.91 29.09 -14.94
CA LEU A 251 -3.57 29.02 -13.63
C LEU A 251 -2.53 28.98 -12.50
N LYS A 252 -2.68 29.86 -11.51
CA LYS A 252 -1.85 29.96 -10.30
C LYS A 252 -2.71 30.18 -9.08
N GLY A 253 -2.23 29.72 -7.92
CA GLY A 253 -2.89 29.96 -6.63
C GLY A 253 -4.18 29.15 -6.44
N ASP A 254 -4.90 29.46 -5.37
CA ASP A 254 -6.07 28.67 -4.90
C ASP A 254 -7.43 29.26 -5.32
N THR A 255 -7.45 30.26 -6.22
CA THR A 255 -8.68 30.90 -6.67
C THR A 255 -9.47 30.01 -7.62
N VAL A 256 -10.80 30.13 -7.61
CA VAL A 256 -11.67 29.44 -8.57
C VAL A 256 -11.42 29.99 -9.97
N PHE A 257 -10.96 29.12 -10.86
CA PHE A 257 -10.81 29.41 -12.28
C PHE A 257 -12.19 29.47 -12.95
N VAL A 258 -12.38 30.55 -13.70
CA VAL A 258 -13.53 30.76 -14.59
C VAL A 258 -12.95 31.06 -15.97
N ALA A 259 -13.39 30.31 -16.98
CA ALA A 259 -12.93 30.56 -18.33
C ALA A 259 -13.38 31.97 -18.77
N PRO A 260 -12.51 32.76 -19.42
CA PRO A 260 -12.91 34.06 -19.95
C PRO A 260 -14.12 33.93 -20.89
N ALA A 261 -15.07 34.86 -20.78
CA ALA A 261 -16.23 34.89 -21.68
C ALA A 261 -15.77 35.15 -23.13
N ASN A 262 -16.05 34.19 -24.01
CA ASN A 262 -15.61 34.11 -25.42
C ASN A 262 -14.10 34.11 -25.65
N PRO A 263 -13.52 32.99 -26.14
CA PRO A 263 -12.50 33.14 -27.14
C PRO A 263 -13.23 33.61 -28.43
N GLN A 264 -12.68 34.54 -29.20
CA GLN A 264 -13.28 35.16 -30.39
C GLN A 264 -14.16 34.23 -31.25
N PRO A 265 -15.26 34.67 -31.91
CA PRO A 265 -15.97 33.82 -32.88
C PRO A 265 -14.98 33.26 -33.92
N GLY A 266 -14.71 31.95 -33.88
CA GLY A 266 -13.71 31.28 -34.72
C GLY A 266 -12.41 30.85 -34.03
N SER A 267 -12.18 31.20 -32.76
CA SER A 267 -11.10 30.61 -31.97
C SER A 267 -11.46 29.16 -31.63
N LYS A 268 -10.67 28.22 -32.15
CA LYS A 268 -10.79 26.81 -31.79
C LYS A 268 -10.31 26.61 -30.34
N PRO A 269 -10.89 25.65 -29.59
CA PRO A 269 -10.27 25.18 -28.35
C PRO A 269 -8.78 24.89 -28.59
N SER A 270 -7.91 25.20 -27.63
CA SER A 270 -6.47 24.91 -27.75
C SER A 270 -6.21 23.40 -27.89
N GLY A 271 -7.19 22.58 -27.56
CA GLY A 271 -7.21 21.12 -27.60
C GLY A 271 -8.11 20.61 -26.48
N GLN A 272 -8.04 19.31 -26.21
CA GLN A 272 -8.70 18.72 -25.04
C GLN A 272 -7.65 18.26 -24.04
N HIS A 273 -8.01 18.27 -22.75
CA HIS A 273 -7.15 17.80 -21.68
C HIS A 273 -7.94 17.01 -20.66
N VAL A 274 -7.27 16.05 -20.04
CA VAL A 274 -7.93 15.09 -19.14
C VAL A 274 -7.22 15.10 -17.78
N PRO A 275 -7.62 15.99 -16.86
CA PRO A 275 -7.15 15.94 -15.50
C PRO A 275 -8.07 15.07 -14.62
N LEU A 276 -7.73 14.94 -13.33
CA LEU A 276 -8.48 14.14 -12.37
C LEU A 276 -9.24 15.04 -11.38
N ILE A 277 -10.57 14.91 -11.29
CA ILE A 277 -11.36 15.54 -10.22
C ILE A 277 -11.12 14.75 -8.94
N VAL A 278 -10.64 15.43 -7.91
CA VAL A 278 -10.30 14.85 -6.60
C VAL A 278 -11.08 15.50 -5.46
N GLY A 279 -12.08 16.30 -5.77
CA GLY A 279 -12.89 16.99 -4.78
C GLY A 279 -13.85 17.99 -5.39
N TYR A 280 -14.67 18.59 -4.55
CA TYR A 280 -15.58 19.66 -4.90
C TYR A 280 -15.85 20.55 -3.68
N ASP A 281 -16.33 21.75 -3.92
CA ASP A 281 -16.76 22.70 -2.89
C ASP A 281 -17.96 23.48 -3.46
N ASP A 282 -19.14 23.26 -2.87
CA ASP A 282 -20.39 23.89 -3.28
C ASP A 282 -20.47 25.37 -2.87
N ASP A 283 -19.69 25.80 -1.86
CA ASP A 283 -19.59 27.21 -1.48
C ASP A 283 -18.70 27.97 -2.49
N ARG A 284 -17.67 27.31 -3.02
CA ARG A 284 -16.88 27.81 -4.17
C ARG A 284 -17.62 27.64 -5.51
N GLY A 285 -18.59 26.74 -5.58
CA GLY A 285 -19.22 26.32 -6.83
C GLY A 285 -18.23 25.71 -7.82
N ALA A 286 -17.28 24.90 -7.33
CA ALA A 286 -16.12 24.46 -8.11
C ALA A 286 -15.69 23.01 -7.83
N TRP A 287 -15.13 22.38 -8.86
CA TRP A 287 -14.39 21.12 -8.78
C TRP A 287 -12.94 21.39 -8.35
N LEU A 288 -12.40 20.54 -7.49
CA LEU A 288 -10.97 20.47 -7.23
C LEU A 288 -10.33 19.46 -8.18
N VAL A 289 -9.35 19.92 -8.94
CA VAL A 289 -8.72 19.13 -10.00
C VAL A 289 -7.23 18.95 -9.73
N ARG A 290 -6.76 17.71 -9.87
CA ARG A 290 -5.36 17.28 -9.90
C ARG A 290 -4.88 17.25 -11.35
N ASN A 291 -3.79 17.95 -11.64
CA ASN A 291 -3.22 18.01 -12.99
C ASN A 291 -1.91 17.19 -13.10
N SER A 292 -1.41 17.04 -14.32
CA SER A 292 -0.20 16.30 -14.68
C SER A 292 0.87 17.22 -15.32
N TRP A 293 0.85 18.50 -14.98
CA TRP A 293 1.81 19.52 -15.46
C TRP A 293 2.78 19.94 -14.36
N GLY A 294 3.17 19.02 -13.49
CA GLY A 294 4.09 19.31 -12.38
C GLY A 294 3.45 20.14 -11.27
N SER A 295 4.15 20.23 -10.13
CA SER A 295 3.69 20.96 -8.94
C SER A 295 3.71 22.48 -9.12
N TRP A 296 4.33 22.98 -10.19
CA TRP A 296 4.41 24.41 -10.50
C TRP A 296 3.11 24.98 -11.09
N TRP A 297 2.23 24.13 -11.63
CA TRP A 297 0.93 24.54 -12.15
C TRP A 297 -0.08 24.71 -11.01
N GLY A 298 -0.91 25.75 -11.08
CA GLY A 298 -1.94 26.02 -10.07
C GLY A 298 -1.40 26.22 -8.66
N ASN A 299 -2.04 25.55 -7.70
CA ASN A 299 -1.65 25.46 -6.30
C ASN A 299 -1.02 24.08 -6.03
N GLY A 300 0.28 23.96 -6.25
CA GLY A 300 1.01 22.71 -6.01
C GLY A 300 0.62 21.57 -6.95
N GLY A 301 0.20 21.86 -8.19
CA GLY A 301 -0.31 20.91 -9.18
C GLY A 301 -1.82 20.70 -9.16
N TYR A 302 -2.55 21.47 -8.34
CA TYR A 302 -4.00 21.43 -8.22
C TYR A 302 -4.65 22.76 -8.63
N GLY A 303 -5.92 22.73 -9.01
CA GLY A 303 -6.68 23.94 -9.33
C GLY A 303 -8.17 23.77 -9.04
N TRP A 304 -8.83 24.86 -8.68
CA TRP A 304 -10.29 24.92 -8.55
C TRP A 304 -10.89 25.39 -9.87
N ILE A 305 -11.84 24.65 -10.42
CA ILE A 305 -12.49 24.96 -11.70
C ILE A 305 -13.98 25.10 -11.44
N LYS A 306 -14.56 26.26 -11.75
CA LYS A 306 -16.01 26.50 -11.57
C LYS A 306 -16.83 25.45 -12.31
N TYR A 307 -17.96 25.05 -11.72
CA TYR A 307 -18.91 24.14 -12.38
C TYR A 307 -19.46 24.74 -13.69
N GLY A 308 -19.69 23.89 -14.69
CA GLY A 308 -20.16 24.26 -16.02
C GLY A 308 -19.13 24.97 -16.91
N GLN A 309 -17.82 24.85 -16.64
CA GLN A 309 -16.75 25.49 -17.40
C GLN A 309 -16.02 24.53 -18.32
N MET A 310 -15.50 25.05 -19.44
CA MET A 310 -14.66 24.31 -20.38
C MET A 310 -15.37 23.03 -20.91
N ASN A 311 -16.68 23.12 -21.13
CA ASN A 311 -17.56 22.09 -21.69
C ASN A 311 -17.55 20.73 -20.97
N GLU A 312 -17.15 20.68 -19.70
CA GLU A 312 -17.09 19.43 -18.93
C GLU A 312 -18.45 18.75 -18.72
N ASN A 313 -19.55 19.51 -18.77
CA ASN A 313 -20.91 18.98 -18.71
C ASN A 313 -21.32 18.27 -20.00
N SER A 314 -20.59 18.46 -21.10
CA SER A 314 -20.79 17.75 -22.36
C SER A 314 -20.08 16.41 -22.40
N TYR A 315 -19.18 16.14 -21.44
CA TYR A 315 -18.38 14.93 -21.39
C TYR A 315 -18.80 14.01 -20.23
N THR A 316 -18.94 12.72 -20.53
CA THR A 316 -19.09 11.68 -19.51
C THR A 316 -17.85 11.65 -18.62
N LYS A 317 -18.06 11.61 -17.31
CA LYS A 317 -17.00 11.39 -16.33
C LYS A 317 -16.95 9.91 -15.94
N PHE A 318 -15.74 9.39 -15.73
CA PHE A 318 -15.53 7.98 -15.41
C PHE A 318 -14.78 7.83 -14.09
N GLY A 319 -15.21 6.84 -13.32
CA GLY A 319 -14.51 6.36 -12.13
C GLY A 319 -14.13 4.89 -12.26
N VAL A 320 -13.40 4.36 -11.29
CA VAL A 320 -13.12 2.92 -11.17
C VAL A 320 -13.40 2.47 -9.75
N ARG A 321 -13.67 1.18 -9.58
CA ARG A 321 -13.85 0.52 -8.29
C ARG A 321 -13.27 -0.89 -8.35
N TYR A 322 -13.05 -1.47 -7.19
CA TYR A 322 -12.61 -2.85 -7.03
C TYR A 322 -11.26 -3.12 -7.68
N THR A 323 -10.30 -2.23 -7.44
CA THR A 323 -8.90 -2.42 -7.79
C THR A 323 -8.39 -3.74 -7.21
N ASP A 324 -7.60 -4.45 -7.99
CA ASP A 324 -6.99 -5.71 -7.61
C ASP A 324 -5.47 -5.56 -7.67
N ALA A 325 -4.89 -5.18 -6.52
CA ALA A 325 -3.45 -5.09 -6.36
C ALA A 325 -2.85 -6.48 -6.15
N ASP A 326 -1.80 -6.80 -6.89
CA ASP A 326 -1.05 -8.03 -6.65
C ASP A 326 -0.46 -8.02 -5.21
N PRO A 327 -0.43 -9.15 -4.48
CA PRO A 327 0.13 -9.24 -3.14
C PRO A 327 1.58 -8.77 -3.05
N TRP A 328 2.36 -8.90 -4.13
CA TRP A 328 3.67 -8.29 -4.22
C TRP A 328 3.60 -6.76 -4.13
N SER A 329 2.62 -6.11 -4.76
CA SER A 329 2.40 -4.65 -4.61
C SER A 329 1.99 -4.28 -3.18
N LEU A 330 1.32 -5.18 -2.47
CA LEU A 330 0.87 -5.00 -1.08
C LEU A 330 1.99 -5.30 -0.05
N ARG A 331 3.09 -5.95 -0.45
CA ARG A 331 4.12 -6.49 0.47
C ARG A 331 4.78 -5.45 1.38
N ARG A 332 4.88 -4.18 0.94
CA ARG A 332 5.55 -3.12 1.72
C ARG A 332 4.85 -2.79 3.04
N LEU A 333 3.59 -3.22 3.21
CA LEU A 333 2.82 -2.96 4.42
C LEU A 333 2.69 -4.17 5.34
N HIS A 334 3.13 -5.35 4.88
CA HIS A 334 2.88 -6.60 5.58
C HIS A 334 4.21 -7.23 5.94
N ASN A 335 4.42 -7.42 7.25
CA ASN A 335 5.59 -8.12 7.75
C ASN A 335 5.12 -9.33 8.53
N GLY A 336 5.52 -10.50 8.02
CA GLY A 336 5.49 -11.78 8.71
C GLY A 336 4.15 -12.25 9.28
N ASN A 337 3.63 -13.28 8.62
CA ASN A 337 2.59 -14.22 9.07
C ASN A 337 1.14 -13.95 8.65
N MET A 338 0.83 -12.83 8.00
CA MET A 338 -0.47 -12.64 7.31
C MET A 338 -0.29 -11.81 6.05
N ILE A 339 -0.99 -12.16 4.98
CA ILE A 339 -1.00 -11.39 3.72
C ILE A 339 -2.43 -11.11 3.27
N VAL A 340 -2.62 -10.05 2.49
CA VAL A 340 -3.89 -9.77 1.81
C VAL A 340 -3.96 -10.58 0.52
N SER A 341 -5.07 -11.28 0.32
CA SER A 341 -5.36 -12.05 -0.89
C SER A 341 -6.05 -11.17 -1.94
N GLY A 342 -5.42 -10.94 -3.09
CA GLY A 342 -6.01 -10.11 -4.15
C GLY A 342 -6.89 -10.89 -5.14
N ARG A 343 -8.00 -11.51 -4.72
CA ARG A 343 -9.02 -11.91 -5.70
C ARG A 343 -10.38 -11.45 -5.22
N SER A 344 -10.80 -10.30 -5.74
CA SER A 344 -12.20 -9.98 -6.01
C SER A 344 -13.19 -10.03 -4.83
N GLY A 345 -12.82 -9.50 -3.66
CA GLY A 345 -13.80 -9.20 -2.62
C GLY A 345 -14.22 -7.73 -2.71
N VAL A 346 -15.53 -7.45 -2.70
CA VAL A 346 -16.08 -6.07 -2.71
C VAL A 346 -15.54 -5.18 -1.59
N ASN A 347 -15.09 -5.82 -0.50
CA ASN A 347 -14.58 -5.16 0.70
C ASN A 347 -13.06 -5.14 0.80
N HIS A 348 -12.33 -5.79 -0.12
CA HIS A 348 -10.88 -5.96 -0.10
C HIS A 348 -10.29 -6.65 1.15
N LYS A 349 -11.11 -7.13 2.10
CA LYS A 349 -10.74 -7.76 3.39
C LYS A 349 -10.41 -9.25 3.28
N ASN A 350 -9.77 -9.68 2.19
CA ASN A 350 -9.39 -11.08 2.03
C ASN A 350 -7.99 -11.30 2.62
N PHE A 351 -7.85 -12.26 3.52
CA PHE A 351 -6.58 -12.51 4.21
C PHE A 351 -6.17 -13.97 4.09
N GLU A 352 -4.88 -14.20 3.98
CA GLU A 352 -4.27 -15.52 4.01
C GLU A 352 -3.29 -15.59 5.18
N LEU A 353 -3.31 -16.72 5.88
CA LEU A 353 -2.57 -16.99 7.10
C LEU A 353 -2.06 -18.42 7.05
N ALA A 354 -0.81 -18.63 7.46
CA ALA A 354 -0.28 -19.96 7.66
C ALA A 354 -0.19 -20.26 9.15
N VAL A 355 -0.62 -21.45 9.55
CA VAL A 355 -0.63 -21.87 10.96
C VAL A 355 -0.06 -23.26 11.08
N CYS A 356 0.60 -23.49 12.21
CA CYS A 356 1.03 -24.81 12.59
C CYS A 356 0.11 -25.37 13.67
N ILE A 357 -0.59 -26.45 13.33
CA ILE A 357 -1.54 -27.09 14.25
C ILE A 357 -0.78 -27.72 15.40
N ARG A 358 -1.19 -27.35 16.61
CA ARG A 358 -0.58 -27.84 17.85
C ARG A 358 -0.81 -29.36 17.97
N GLY A 359 0.19 -30.09 18.45
CA GLY A 359 0.11 -31.54 18.67
C GLY A 359 0.36 -32.38 17.43
N SER A 360 -0.16 -32.00 16.26
CA SER A 360 0.12 -32.72 15.01
C SER A 360 1.44 -32.28 14.36
N GLY A 361 1.81 -31.00 14.50
CA GLY A 361 2.97 -30.42 13.81
C GLY A 361 2.71 -30.20 12.31
N HIS A 362 1.45 -30.24 11.87
CA HIS A 362 1.04 -30.04 10.49
C HIS A 362 0.89 -28.54 10.19
N GLY A 363 1.39 -28.11 9.03
CA GLY A 363 1.18 -26.75 8.54
C GLY A 363 -0.11 -26.66 7.71
N VAL A 364 -0.91 -25.64 7.97
CA VAL A 364 -2.17 -25.38 7.25
C VAL A 364 -2.19 -23.96 6.71
N HIS A 365 -2.66 -23.84 5.48
CA HIS A 365 -2.89 -22.57 4.80
C HIS A 365 -4.37 -22.23 4.87
N TRP A 366 -4.69 -21.13 5.55
CA TRP A 366 -6.04 -20.61 5.72
C TRP A 366 -6.26 -19.36 4.90
N MET A 367 -7.51 -19.19 4.45
CA MET A 367 -7.99 -17.99 3.80
C MET A 367 -9.28 -17.52 4.47
N ARG A 368 -9.40 -16.22 4.69
CA ARG A 368 -10.66 -15.54 5.04
C ARG A 368 -11.09 -14.67 3.88
N ALA A 369 -12.30 -14.90 3.37
CA ALA A 369 -12.86 -14.09 2.30
C ALA A 369 -13.68 -12.94 2.88
N GLY A 370 -13.08 -11.77 3.08
CA GLY A 370 -13.71 -10.47 2.84
C GLY A 370 -14.88 -9.99 3.70
N GLY A 371 -15.50 -10.84 4.53
CA GLY A 371 -16.76 -10.50 5.16
C GLY A 371 -17.93 -10.45 4.16
N GLU A 372 -17.87 -11.16 3.03
CA GLU A 372 -19.03 -11.26 2.12
C GLU A 372 -20.22 -11.84 2.89
N ASN A 373 -21.38 -11.17 2.87
CA ASN A 373 -22.53 -11.52 3.71
C ASN A 373 -22.24 -11.54 5.23
N ASN A 374 -21.30 -10.71 5.71
CA ASN A 374 -20.77 -10.75 7.09
C ASN A 374 -20.11 -12.09 7.49
N ASP A 375 -19.67 -12.91 6.53
CA ASP A 375 -18.90 -14.14 6.80
C ASP A 375 -17.41 -13.83 6.96
N PHE A 376 -16.93 -13.85 8.21
CA PHE A 376 -15.51 -13.70 8.54
C PHE A 376 -14.83 -15.04 8.88
N SER A 377 -15.42 -16.16 8.47
CA SER A 377 -14.85 -17.48 8.73
C SER A 377 -13.55 -17.72 7.96
N TRP A 378 -12.62 -18.40 8.63
CA TRP A 378 -11.40 -18.90 8.02
C TRP A 378 -11.64 -20.29 7.45
N LYS A 379 -11.18 -20.50 6.21
CA LYS A 379 -11.32 -21.76 5.47
C LYS A 379 -9.94 -22.30 5.15
N THR A 380 -9.77 -23.61 5.33
CA THR A 380 -8.57 -24.30 4.87
C THR A 380 -8.57 -24.40 3.36
N ILE A 381 -7.58 -23.79 2.72
CA ILE A 381 -7.40 -23.84 1.27
C ILE A 381 -6.37 -24.87 0.86
N ALA A 382 -5.38 -25.16 1.72
CA ALA A 382 -4.43 -26.24 1.50
C ALA A 382 -3.80 -26.71 2.81
N ASN A 383 -3.48 -27.99 2.88
CA ASN A 383 -2.46 -28.47 3.80
C ASN A 383 -1.09 -28.11 3.23
N ILE A 384 -0.23 -27.46 4.01
CA ILE A 384 1.09 -27.04 3.54
C ILE A 384 2.02 -28.26 3.49
N TRP A 385 2.04 -29.05 4.56
CA TRP A 385 2.64 -30.39 4.56
C TRP A 385 2.20 -31.21 5.77
N GLN A 386 2.26 -32.53 5.61
CA GLN A 386 2.24 -33.50 6.70
C GLN A 386 3.65 -34.12 6.77
N PRO A 387 4.40 -33.88 7.86
CA PRO A 387 5.77 -34.35 7.98
C PRO A 387 5.79 -35.87 8.22
N GLY A 388 6.36 -36.62 7.27
CA GLY A 388 6.74 -38.03 7.50
C GLY A 388 7.97 -38.18 8.40
N ASP A 389 8.83 -37.14 8.44
CA ASP A 389 9.98 -37.03 9.35
C ASP A 389 9.63 -36.15 10.55
N ALA A 390 9.77 -36.71 11.76
CA ALA A 390 9.53 -36.01 13.01
C ALA A 390 10.36 -34.71 13.16
N SER A 391 11.56 -34.64 12.56
CA SER A 391 12.43 -33.46 12.59
C SER A 391 11.88 -32.25 11.81
N LEU A 392 10.95 -32.50 10.88
CA LEU A 392 10.31 -31.48 10.02
C LEU A 392 8.92 -31.07 10.52
N LYS A 393 8.51 -31.52 11.71
CA LYS A 393 7.28 -31.04 12.35
C LYS A 393 7.37 -29.54 12.60
N CYS A 394 6.32 -28.79 12.23
CA CYS A 394 6.28 -27.37 12.51
C CYS A 394 6.20 -27.10 14.01
N VAL A 395 6.88 -26.05 14.46
CA VAL A 395 6.83 -25.53 15.82
C VAL A 395 6.39 -24.07 15.77
N GLY A 396 5.18 -23.82 16.27
CA GLY A 396 4.65 -22.48 16.52
C GLY A 396 4.47 -21.62 15.27
N GLN A 397 4.94 -20.38 15.32
CA GLN A 397 4.55 -19.30 14.42
C GLN A 397 5.41 -19.27 13.15
N PRO A 398 4.84 -19.54 11.95
CA PRO A 398 5.55 -19.35 10.70
C PRO A 398 5.63 -17.86 10.32
N ALA A 399 6.38 -17.55 9.27
CA ALA A 399 6.36 -16.25 8.61
C ALA A 399 6.11 -16.46 7.11
N ILE A 400 5.19 -15.67 6.54
CA ILE A 400 4.84 -15.72 5.13
C ILE A 400 5.09 -14.38 4.43
N THR A 401 5.38 -14.47 3.14
CA THR A 401 5.43 -13.35 2.20
C THR A 401 4.92 -13.84 0.85
N SER A 402 4.36 -12.94 0.04
CA SER A 402 4.10 -13.26 -1.36
C SER A 402 5.28 -12.88 -2.24
N SER A 403 5.54 -13.73 -3.23
CA SER A 403 6.46 -13.50 -4.35
C SER A 403 5.67 -13.31 -5.65
N PHE A 404 6.38 -13.23 -6.78
CA PHE A 404 5.78 -12.93 -8.08
C PHE A 404 4.63 -13.87 -8.45
N ASN A 405 3.63 -13.36 -9.18
CA ASN A 405 2.44 -14.11 -9.60
C ASN A 405 1.63 -14.69 -8.43
N ARG A 406 1.62 -14.03 -7.27
CA ARG A 406 0.90 -14.46 -6.06
C ARG A 406 1.38 -15.79 -5.51
N ASN A 407 2.58 -16.21 -5.89
CA ASN A 407 3.24 -17.31 -5.22
C ASN A 407 3.53 -16.92 -3.78
N ILE A 408 3.64 -17.89 -2.89
CA ILE A 408 3.81 -17.64 -1.46
C ILE A 408 5.04 -18.38 -0.97
N ASP A 409 5.90 -17.65 -0.26
CA ASP A 409 7.03 -18.20 0.44
C ASP A 409 6.73 -18.19 1.94
N LEU A 410 6.94 -19.35 2.57
CA LEU A 410 6.72 -19.57 3.99
C LEU A 410 7.98 -20.12 4.63
N LEU A 411 8.40 -19.51 5.73
CA LEU A 411 9.41 -20.04 6.64
C LEU A 411 8.75 -20.49 7.95
N TYR A 412 9.18 -21.63 8.48
CA TYR A 412 8.77 -22.07 9.81
C TYR A 412 9.93 -22.74 10.56
N TRP A 413 9.88 -22.68 11.89
CA TRP A 413 10.81 -23.38 12.78
C TRP A 413 10.36 -24.85 12.94
N SER A 414 11.26 -25.79 12.69
CA SER A 414 10.99 -27.22 12.81
C SER A 414 11.46 -27.83 14.14
N ALA A 415 10.90 -28.97 14.52
CA ALA A 415 11.28 -29.73 15.72
C ALA A 415 12.75 -30.19 15.71
N GLY A 416 13.36 -30.32 14.53
CA GLY A 416 14.80 -30.55 14.35
C GLY A 416 15.66 -29.28 14.49
N ASN A 417 15.09 -28.18 14.97
CA ASN A 417 15.78 -26.90 15.18
C ASN A 417 16.38 -26.29 13.91
N ASN A 418 15.63 -26.39 12.81
CA ASN A 418 15.95 -25.74 11.54
C ASN A 418 14.83 -24.78 11.13
N ILE A 419 15.14 -23.91 10.17
CA ILE A 419 14.12 -23.25 9.36
C ILE A 419 13.88 -24.10 8.12
N VAL A 420 12.61 -24.29 7.78
CA VAL A 420 12.19 -24.93 6.53
C VAL A 420 11.45 -23.92 5.67
N ARG A 421 11.84 -23.82 4.40
CA ARG A 421 11.16 -23.02 3.40
C ARG A 421 10.18 -23.87 2.59
N LYS A 422 8.92 -23.44 2.58
CA LYS A 422 7.88 -23.95 1.69
C LYS A 422 7.53 -22.88 0.66
N TYR A 423 7.15 -23.34 -0.52
CA TYR A 423 6.76 -22.50 -1.64
C TYR A 423 5.42 -22.98 -2.19
N TYR A 424 4.47 -22.07 -2.29
CA TYR A 424 3.18 -22.27 -2.92
C TYR A 424 3.23 -21.72 -4.34
N ASP A 425 2.93 -22.59 -5.29
CA ASP A 425 2.74 -22.20 -6.70
C ASP A 425 1.26 -21.93 -6.95
N GLN A 426 0.93 -20.69 -7.29
CA GLN A 426 -0.43 -20.24 -7.54
C GLN A 426 -1.07 -20.90 -8.77
N ASN A 427 -0.27 -21.29 -9.77
CA ASN A 427 -0.78 -21.88 -11.00
C ASN A 427 -1.15 -23.35 -10.78
N THR A 428 -0.29 -24.11 -10.10
CA THR A 428 -0.56 -25.52 -9.80
C THR A 428 -1.38 -25.70 -8.53
N LYS A 429 -1.49 -24.66 -7.69
CA LYS A 429 -2.15 -24.66 -6.37
C LYS A 429 -1.55 -25.69 -5.41
N THR A 430 -0.24 -25.86 -5.45
CA THR A 430 0.47 -26.86 -4.64
C THR A 430 1.59 -26.25 -3.82
N TRP A 431 1.78 -26.81 -2.63
CA TRP A 431 2.93 -26.53 -1.79
C TRP A 431 4.08 -27.49 -2.11
N SER A 432 5.30 -26.97 -2.11
CA SER A 432 6.53 -27.74 -2.26
C SER A 432 7.55 -27.34 -1.20
N GLN A 433 8.37 -28.29 -0.77
CA GLN A 433 9.55 -27.97 0.04
C GLN A 433 10.68 -27.50 -0.86
N LYS A 434 11.32 -26.40 -0.49
CA LYS A 434 12.46 -25.85 -1.24
C LYS A 434 13.76 -26.07 -0.49
N GLU A 435 13.88 -25.58 0.73
CA GLU A 435 15.13 -25.66 1.49
C GLU A 435 14.91 -25.92 2.99
N VAL A 436 15.96 -26.42 3.64
CA VAL A 436 16.10 -26.50 5.11
C VAL A 436 17.44 -25.87 5.49
N PHE A 437 17.48 -24.99 6.47
CA PHE A 437 18.70 -24.30 6.91
C PHE A 437 18.71 -24.01 8.41
N GLY A 438 19.84 -23.55 8.94
CA GLY A 438 20.04 -23.24 10.38
C GLY A 438 20.96 -24.25 11.09
N ASN A 439 21.08 -25.47 10.54
CA ASN A 439 21.96 -26.54 11.00
C ASN A 439 21.70 -26.94 12.47
N GLY A 440 20.43 -27.11 12.84
CA GLY A 440 20.02 -27.56 14.16
C GLY A 440 20.16 -26.53 15.28
N ARG A 441 20.41 -25.25 14.94
CA ARG A 441 20.66 -24.17 15.92
C ARG A 441 19.46 -23.28 16.19
N ILE A 442 18.38 -23.39 15.43
CA ILE A 442 17.21 -22.50 15.56
C ILE A 442 16.50 -22.74 16.89
N GLY A 443 16.06 -21.66 17.53
CA GLY A 443 15.41 -21.68 18.84
C GLY A 443 14.40 -20.55 19.04
N GLY A 444 13.74 -20.12 17.96
CA GLY A 444 12.71 -19.08 18.00
C GLY A 444 11.97 -18.97 16.67
N TYR A 445 10.95 -18.10 16.62
CA TYR A 445 10.13 -17.95 15.43
C TYR A 445 10.80 -17.02 14.41
N PRO A 446 10.74 -17.36 13.11
CA PRO A 446 11.36 -16.56 12.07
C PRO A 446 10.54 -15.30 11.76
N SER A 447 11.22 -14.32 11.20
CA SER A 447 10.62 -13.28 10.38
C SER A 447 10.94 -13.50 8.90
N LEU A 448 10.19 -12.87 8.00
CA LEU A 448 10.43 -12.98 6.56
C LEU A 448 10.00 -11.70 5.86
N VAL A 449 10.92 -11.11 5.10
CA VAL A 449 10.65 -10.00 4.17
C VAL A 449 11.30 -10.27 2.82
N THR A 450 10.87 -9.54 1.79
CA THR A 450 11.44 -9.65 0.44
C THR A 450 11.93 -8.31 -0.09
N TYR A 451 13.09 -8.32 -0.75
CA TYR A 451 13.73 -7.12 -1.30
C TYR A 451 14.31 -7.41 -2.68
N HIS A 452 13.76 -6.82 -3.75
CA HIS A 452 14.28 -6.97 -5.13
C HIS A 452 14.55 -8.42 -5.58
N GLY A 453 13.75 -9.38 -5.09
CA GLY A 453 13.91 -10.81 -5.38
C GLY A 453 14.76 -11.58 -4.35
N ALA A 454 15.38 -10.89 -3.41
CA ALA A 454 16.00 -11.45 -2.22
C ALA A 454 14.94 -11.80 -1.16
N PHE A 455 15.23 -12.82 -0.35
CA PHE A 455 14.51 -13.12 0.89
C PHE A 455 15.43 -12.88 2.07
N VAL A 456 14.91 -12.21 3.09
CA VAL A 456 15.64 -11.94 4.34
C VAL A 456 14.84 -12.49 5.51
N CYS A 457 15.53 -13.18 6.41
CA CYS A 457 14.99 -13.79 7.61
C CYS A 457 15.84 -13.38 8.81
N VAL A 458 15.17 -12.97 9.89
CA VAL A 458 15.81 -12.79 11.19
C VAL A 458 15.21 -13.78 12.17
N VAL A 459 16.06 -14.54 12.88
CA VAL A 459 15.61 -15.61 13.78
C VAL A 459 16.59 -15.87 14.92
N ARG A 460 16.05 -16.20 16.09
CA ARG A 460 16.80 -16.58 17.29
C ARG A 460 17.39 -17.99 17.18
N HIS A 461 18.63 -18.15 17.62
CA HIS A 461 19.28 -19.43 17.87
C HIS A 461 19.10 -19.88 19.32
N GLN A 462 19.28 -21.17 19.58
CA GLN A 462 19.15 -21.78 20.91
C GLN A 462 20.08 -21.15 21.96
N ASP A 463 21.25 -20.67 21.53
CA ASP A 463 22.23 -20.00 22.39
C ASP A 463 21.83 -18.56 22.79
N GLY A 464 20.64 -18.10 22.37
CA GLY A 464 20.14 -16.75 22.66
C GLY A 464 20.71 -15.66 21.75
N SER A 465 21.43 -16.03 20.68
CA SER A 465 21.83 -15.06 19.65
C SER A 465 20.74 -14.90 18.57
N LEU A 466 20.65 -13.69 18.01
CA LEU A 466 19.73 -13.35 16.93
C LEU A 466 20.51 -13.25 15.62
N TRP A 467 20.05 -13.93 14.58
CA TRP A 467 20.78 -14.07 13.32
C TRP A 467 20.01 -13.52 12.15
N HIS A 468 20.75 -12.94 11.20
CA HIS A 468 20.26 -12.54 9.88
C HIS A 468 20.64 -13.62 8.85
N TYR A 469 19.67 -14.09 8.09
CA TYR A 469 19.85 -14.96 6.92
C TYR A 469 19.29 -14.30 5.65
N GLU A 470 19.98 -14.46 4.54
CA GLU A 470 19.56 -13.91 3.24
C GLU A 470 19.80 -14.90 2.09
N THR A 471 18.96 -14.84 1.05
CA THR A 471 19.17 -15.53 -0.23
C THR A 471 18.62 -14.74 -1.42
N ASN A 472 19.29 -14.84 -2.58
CA ASN A 472 18.86 -14.30 -3.87
C ASN A 472 18.43 -15.41 -4.85
N GLY A 473 17.75 -16.44 -4.34
CA GLY A 473 17.36 -17.62 -5.13
C GLY A 473 18.42 -18.75 -5.15
N GLY A 474 19.44 -18.65 -4.29
CA GLY A 474 20.43 -19.71 -4.04
C GLY A 474 20.36 -20.23 -2.59
N PHE A 475 21.50 -20.69 -2.05
CA PHE A 475 21.58 -21.10 -0.65
C PHE A 475 21.41 -19.91 0.30
N TRP A 476 20.72 -20.14 1.42
CA TRP A 476 20.63 -19.19 2.52
C TRP A 476 22.00 -18.99 3.17
N ARG A 477 22.43 -17.73 3.28
CA ARG A 477 23.70 -17.34 3.89
C ARG A 477 23.43 -16.53 5.14
N ALA A 478 24.24 -16.75 6.18
CA ALA A 478 24.27 -15.90 7.36
C ALA A 478 25.09 -14.62 7.06
N ASN A 479 24.54 -13.72 6.24
CA ASN A 479 25.17 -12.43 5.92
C ASN A 479 25.12 -11.53 7.17
N ASN A 480 26.25 -10.90 7.53
CA ASN A 480 26.37 -10.07 8.75
C ASN A 480 25.80 -10.79 10.01
N ALA A 481 26.26 -12.04 10.15
CA ALA A 481 25.72 -13.17 10.90
C ALA A 481 24.95 -12.90 12.21
N ILE A 482 25.43 -12.05 13.11
CA ILE A 482 24.82 -11.86 14.43
C ILE A 482 24.28 -10.44 14.53
N VAL A 483 22.95 -10.33 14.72
CA VAL A 483 22.27 -9.07 15.03
C VAL A 483 22.60 -8.65 16.47
N THR A 484 22.46 -9.58 17.42
CA THR A 484 22.75 -9.38 18.84
C THR A 484 22.83 -10.72 19.60
N LYS A 485 23.25 -10.67 20.86
CA LYS A 485 23.10 -11.76 21.85
C LYS A 485 22.11 -11.34 22.96
N GLY A 486 21.76 -12.28 23.83
CA GLY A 486 20.90 -12.04 24.98
C GLY A 486 19.42 -11.92 24.60
N VAL A 487 19.00 -12.65 23.58
CA VAL A 487 17.62 -12.66 23.09
C VAL A 487 16.86 -13.80 23.74
N ARG A 488 15.74 -13.47 24.36
CA ARG A 488 14.77 -14.40 24.91
C ARG A 488 13.88 -14.97 23.83
N MET A 489 13.31 -14.12 22.98
CA MET A 489 12.37 -14.54 21.94
C MET A 489 12.44 -13.69 20.67
N SER A 490 12.38 -14.35 19.51
CA SER A 490 12.16 -13.73 18.20
C SER A 490 10.76 -14.05 17.67
N GLY A 491 10.28 -13.22 16.76
CA GLY A 491 9.00 -13.39 16.07
C GLY A 491 9.02 -12.72 14.69
N PRO A 492 7.87 -12.66 14.00
CA PRO A 492 7.73 -11.93 12.74
C PRO A 492 7.72 -10.42 13.00
N ALA A 493 8.90 -9.92 13.35
CA ALA A 493 9.11 -8.56 13.76
C ALA A 493 10.22 -7.89 12.94
N LEU A 494 10.36 -8.25 11.66
CA LEU A 494 11.30 -7.63 10.72
C LEU A 494 10.52 -6.83 9.68
N VAL A 495 10.91 -5.58 9.48
CA VAL A 495 10.36 -4.70 8.44
C VAL A 495 11.45 -4.23 7.49
N HIS A 496 11.15 -4.23 6.20
CA HIS A 496 11.95 -3.55 5.17
C HIS A 496 11.32 -2.17 4.92
N ALA A 497 11.87 -1.15 5.58
CA ALA A 497 11.20 0.15 5.69
C ALA A 497 11.56 1.08 4.53
N ASN A 498 10.69 2.05 4.24
CA ASN A 498 10.92 3.11 3.25
C ASN A 498 11.92 4.18 3.75
N VAL A 499 13.09 3.77 4.23
CA VAL A 499 14.15 4.65 4.77
C VAL A 499 15.43 4.43 3.97
N GLY A 500 16.06 5.51 3.52
CA GLY A 500 17.20 5.44 2.62
C GLY A 500 16.80 5.10 1.17
N LYS A 501 17.80 4.75 0.34
CA LYS A 501 17.63 4.50 -1.10
C LYS A 501 17.08 3.11 -1.41
N PHE A 502 17.57 2.12 -0.68
CA PHE A 502 17.26 0.70 -0.85
C PHE A 502 16.39 0.14 0.27
N GLY A 503 15.96 1.00 1.21
CA GLY A 503 15.13 0.64 2.34
C GLY A 503 15.92 -0.10 3.43
N HIS A 504 16.09 0.53 4.58
CA HIS A 504 16.77 -0.09 5.73
C HIS A 504 15.92 -1.20 6.35
N TYR A 505 16.58 -2.17 7.00
CA TYR A 505 15.90 -3.21 7.77
C TYR A 505 15.81 -2.82 9.24
N TYR A 506 14.67 -3.13 9.86
CA TYR A 506 14.46 -2.94 11.30
C TYR A 506 13.85 -4.19 11.88
N THR A 507 14.32 -4.64 13.04
CA THR A 507 13.76 -5.78 13.75
C THR A 507 13.62 -5.53 15.25
N VAL A 508 12.59 -6.10 15.86
CA VAL A 508 12.40 -6.07 17.32
C VAL A 508 12.46 -7.48 17.89
N ALA A 509 13.15 -7.63 19.03
CA ALA A 509 13.21 -8.88 19.78
C ALA A 509 12.91 -8.65 21.26
N VAL A 510 12.49 -9.72 21.95
CA VAL A 510 12.40 -9.73 23.42
C VAL A 510 13.76 -10.14 23.97
N MET A 511 14.32 -9.31 24.83
CA MET A 511 15.64 -9.49 25.44
C MET A 511 15.54 -10.29 26.75
N ASP A 512 16.68 -10.83 27.22
CA ASP A 512 16.75 -11.64 28.43
C ASP A 512 16.40 -10.89 29.72
N ASP A 513 16.51 -9.56 29.72
CA ASP A 513 16.07 -8.66 30.78
C ASP A 513 14.56 -8.38 30.74
N SER A 514 13.81 -9.01 29.81
CA SER A 514 12.36 -8.85 29.63
C SER A 514 11.94 -7.50 29.03
N THR A 515 12.84 -6.79 28.33
CA THR A 515 12.46 -5.62 27.51
C THR A 515 12.27 -6.02 26.04
N LEU A 516 11.62 -5.14 25.27
CA LEU A 516 11.74 -5.14 23.81
C LEU A 516 12.96 -4.30 23.42
N LYS A 517 13.60 -4.65 22.31
CA LYS A 517 14.68 -3.84 21.74
C LYS A 517 14.62 -3.80 20.23
N LEU A 518 14.74 -2.61 19.66
CA LEU A 518 14.88 -2.36 18.23
C LEU A 518 16.35 -2.57 17.81
N PHE A 519 16.53 -3.18 16.64
CA PHE A 519 17.80 -3.26 15.92
C PHE A 519 17.56 -2.85 14.48
N TRP A 520 18.57 -2.26 13.84
CA TRP A 520 18.44 -1.79 12.46
C TRP A 520 19.71 -2.02 11.65
N LEU A 521 19.56 -2.13 10.34
CA LEU A 521 20.64 -2.32 9.39
C LEU A 521 20.47 -1.35 8.22
N ASP A 522 21.49 -0.53 8.00
CA ASP A 522 21.61 0.32 6.81
C ASP A 522 21.79 -0.57 5.56
N ASN A 523 20.73 -0.69 4.77
CA ASN A 523 20.75 -1.46 3.52
C ASN A 523 21.31 -0.65 2.34
N ASP A 524 21.68 0.61 2.53
CA ASP A 524 22.35 1.42 1.52
C ASP A 524 23.86 1.16 1.46
N THR A 525 24.41 0.65 2.54
CA THR A 525 25.84 0.37 2.69
C THR A 525 26.08 -1.14 2.76
N PRO A 526 26.63 -1.79 1.71
CA PRO A 526 26.80 -3.25 1.68
C PRO A 526 27.61 -3.86 2.85
N SER A 527 28.51 -3.08 3.45
CA SER A 527 29.33 -3.48 4.60
C SER A 527 28.73 -3.14 5.96
N ALA A 528 27.54 -2.52 6.00
CA ALA A 528 26.90 -2.15 7.25
C ALA A 528 26.69 -3.35 8.15
N GLN A 529 26.83 -3.12 9.44
CA GLN A 529 26.51 -4.10 10.48
C GLN A 529 25.23 -3.67 11.19
N TRP A 530 24.52 -4.64 11.76
CA TRP A 530 23.37 -4.37 12.60
C TRP A 530 23.76 -3.45 13.76
N GLN A 531 22.93 -2.44 13.99
CA GLN A 531 23.10 -1.46 15.04
C GLN A 531 21.99 -1.64 16.09
N PRO A 532 22.31 -1.54 17.39
CA PRO A 532 21.30 -1.48 18.43
C PRO A 532 20.56 -0.14 18.38
N GLY A 533 19.25 -0.17 18.53
CA GLY A 533 18.38 0.99 18.72
C GLY A 533 17.78 1.03 20.11
N GLU A 534 16.57 1.57 20.21
CA GLU A 534 15.90 1.80 21.48
C GLU A 534 15.49 0.49 22.20
N SER A 535 15.64 0.47 23.51
CA SER A 535 15.03 -0.51 24.43
C SER A 535 13.75 0.09 25.02
N PHE A 536 12.64 -0.64 24.99
CA PHE A 536 11.32 -0.17 25.44
C PHE A 536 10.48 -1.34 25.95
N GLY A 537 9.42 -1.06 26.70
CA GLY A 537 8.59 -2.09 27.33
C GLY A 537 9.33 -2.84 28.44
N LEU A 538 8.58 -3.36 29.41
CA LEU A 538 9.11 -4.06 30.58
C LEU A 538 8.26 -5.31 30.87
N LEU A 539 8.88 -6.28 31.55
CA LEU A 539 8.22 -7.52 32.00
C LEU A 539 7.66 -8.39 30.86
N ILE A 540 8.19 -8.26 29.65
CA ILE A 540 7.77 -9.08 28.52
C ILE A 540 8.27 -10.51 28.69
N GLY A 541 7.32 -11.45 28.75
CA GLY A 541 7.57 -12.87 28.97
C GLY A 541 8.08 -13.60 27.73
N TRP A 542 7.87 -14.92 27.70
CA TRP A 542 8.16 -15.78 26.54
C TRP A 542 7.07 -15.66 25.48
N THR A 543 6.96 -14.48 24.87
CA THR A 543 5.99 -14.20 23.83
C THR A 543 6.69 -13.55 22.63
N PRO A 544 6.43 -14.00 21.40
CA PRO A 544 7.06 -13.40 20.23
C PRO A 544 6.51 -11.99 19.98
N PRO A 545 7.37 -11.01 19.65
CA PRO A 545 6.92 -9.74 19.13
C PRO A 545 6.48 -9.91 17.67
N VAL A 546 5.47 -9.13 17.27
CA VAL A 546 5.07 -8.95 15.87
C VAL A 546 5.23 -7.47 15.53
N MET A 547 5.91 -7.15 14.43
CA MET A 547 6.15 -5.75 14.04
C MET A 547 5.71 -5.50 12.61
N ILE A 548 5.02 -4.38 12.40
CA ILE A 548 4.62 -3.88 11.08
C ILE A 548 5.03 -2.43 10.90
N GLN A 549 5.13 -2.00 9.64
CA GLN A 549 5.16 -0.59 9.27
C GLN A 549 3.77 -0.21 8.77
N THR A 550 3.16 0.78 9.41
CA THR A 550 1.88 1.36 8.98
C THR A 550 2.10 2.53 8.04
N ASN A 551 1.05 2.96 7.35
CA ASN A 551 1.04 4.23 6.62
C ASN A 551 0.58 5.41 7.48
N TYR A 552 0.47 5.24 8.80
CA TYR A 552 0.19 6.38 9.68
C TYR A 552 1.30 7.42 9.56
N ALA A 553 0.92 8.72 9.60
CA ALA A 553 1.81 9.85 9.38
C ALA A 553 2.47 9.95 7.98
N THR A 554 2.01 9.18 6.99
CA THR A 554 2.45 9.35 5.60
C THR A 554 1.55 10.33 4.85
N SER A 555 2.16 11.35 4.21
CA SER A 555 1.46 12.31 3.35
C SER A 555 1.60 11.97 1.86
N THR A 556 2.59 11.15 1.49
CA THR A 556 2.90 10.74 0.12
C THR A 556 3.41 9.30 0.10
N GLU A 557 3.55 8.73 -1.11
CA GLU A 557 4.14 7.41 -1.33
C GLU A 557 5.62 7.29 -0.91
N HIS A 558 6.27 8.41 -0.60
CA HIS A 558 7.64 8.49 -0.11
C HIS A 558 7.71 8.60 1.42
N GLY A 559 6.56 8.73 2.09
CA GLY A 559 6.51 8.86 3.54
C GLY A 559 7.07 7.65 4.27
N ILE A 560 7.73 7.91 5.39
CA ILE A 560 8.08 6.90 6.38
C ILE A 560 6.92 6.86 7.36
N GLY A 561 6.10 5.83 7.29
CA GLY A 561 5.04 5.66 8.29
C GLY A 561 5.57 5.09 9.59
N ASP A 562 4.71 4.95 10.59
CA ASP A 562 5.10 4.55 11.95
C ASP A 562 5.27 3.04 12.09
N PHE A 563 6.13 2.61 13.01
CA PHE A 563 6.26 1.19 13.38
C PHE A 563 5.28 0.85 14.50
N GLU A 564 4.66 -0.32 14.40
CA GLU A 564 3.75 -0.84 15.42
C GLU A 564 4.27 -2.21 15.86
N VAL A 565 4.38 -2.41 17.17
CA VAL A 565 4.80 -3.68 17.79
C VAL A 565 3.68 -4.20 18.67
N PHE A 566 3.33 -5.46 18.43
CA PHE A 566 2.34 -6.20 19.20
C PHE A 566 3.02 -7.32 19.99
N THR A 567 2.65 -7.47 21.25
CA THR A 567 3.11 -8.55 22.13
C THR A 567 2.07 -8.84 23.20
N VAL A 568 2.38 -9.71 24.16
CA VAL A 568 1.46 -10.11 25.24
C VAL A 568 2.06 -9.82 26.62
N LEU A 569 1.26 -9.21 27.49
CA LEU A 569 1.61 -9.01 28.90
C LEU A 569 0.38 -9.30 29.78
N GLY A 570 0.54 -10.22 30.74
CA GLY A 570 -0.55 -10.55 31.68
C GLY A 570 -1.83 -11.10 31.02
N GLY A 571 -1.71 -11.79 29.89
CA GLY A 571 -2.86 -12.30 29.14
C GLY A 571 -3.54 -11.28 28.22
N ARG A 572 -2.96 -10.07 28.09
CA ARG A 572 -3.48 -8.98 27.26
C ARG A 572 -2.57 -8.73 26.07
N VAL A 573 -3.14 -8.32 24.93
CA VAL A 573 -2.35 -7.77 23.83
C VAL A 573 -1.91 -6.37 24.20
N ILE A 574 -0.63 -6.09 24.00
CA ILE A 574 0.00 -4.78 24.18
C ILE A 574 0.45 -4.28 22.82
N ARG A 575 0.13 -3.03 22.51
CA ARG A 575 0.53 -2.35 21.27
C ARG A 575 1.39 -1.13 21.59
N TYR A 576 2.61 -1.14 21.08
CA TYR A 576 3.51 0.01 21.06
C TYR A 576 3.59 0.62 19.67
N ARG A 577 3.58 1.95 19.58
CA ARG A 577 3.82 2.68 18.33
C ARG A 577 5.11 3.49 18.46
N ARG A 578 6.00 3.38 17.46
CA ARG A 578 7.16 4.25 17.31
C ARG A 578 6.82 5.46 16.45
N ASP A 579 6.96 6.66 17.01
CA ASP A 579 6.95 7.88 16.22
C ASP A 579 8.26 8.02 15.42
N ASN A 580 8.16 7.84 14.10
CA ASN A 580 9.31 7.87 13.18
C ASN A 580 9.69 9.28 12.69
N THR A 581 9.38 10.34 13.44
CA THR A 581 9.74 11.73 13.08
C THR A 581 11.25 11.93 12.95
N ASP A 582 12.05 11.21 13.72
CA ASP A 582 13.50 11.19 13.62
C ASP A 582 13.98 10.58 12.30
N LEU A 583 13.43 9.44 11.91
CA LEU A 583 13.75 8.79 10.63
C LEU A 583 13.36 9.68 9.44
N ARG A 584 12.23 10.39 9.56
CA ARG A 584 11.78 11.41 8.58
C ARG A 584 12.74 12.60 8.49
N ALA A 585 13.46 12.90 9.57
CA ALA A 585 14.50 13.92 9.61
C ALA A 585 15.89 13.38 9.21
N GLY A 586 15.98 12.14 8.70
CA GLY A 586 17.25 11.51 8.31
C GLY A 586 18.13 11.06 9.49
N GLN A 587 17.57 11.01 10.70
CA GLN A 587 18.26 10.48 11.87
C GLN A 587 18.08 8.96 11.95
N VAL A 588 18.91 8.32 12.76
CA VAL A 588 18.88 6.88 13.01
C VAL A 588 18.40 6.59 14.43
N PRO A 589 17.84 5.39 14.69
CA PRO A 589 17.47 4.98 16.05
C PRO A 589 18.64 5.10 17.02
N LYS A 590 18.35 5.57 18.24
CA LYS A 590 19.38 5.78 19.28
C LYS A 590 19.43 4.57 20.20
N ASN A 591 20.62 4.02 20.42
CA ASN A 591 20.81 2.96 21.41
C ASN A 591 20.61 3.50 22.83
N GLY A 592 19.73 2.87 23.59
CA GLY A 592 19.45 3.25 24.98
C GLY A 592 18.02 2.94 25.38
N VAL A 593 17.69 3.20 26.65
CA VAL A 593 16.32 3.08 27.14
C VAL A 593 15.50 4.25 26.60
N ASP A 594 14.44 3.94 25.85
CA ASP A 594 13.45 4.92 25.43
C ASP A 594 12.47 5.15 26.59
N ARG A 595 12.50 6.37 27.13
CA ARG A 595 11.61 6.80 28.22
C ARG A 595 10.28 7.32 27.66
N GLU A 596 9.69 6.54 26.76
CA GLU A 596 8.48 6.88 25.99
C GLU A 596 8.63 8.11 25.08
N GLU A 597 9.86 8.46 24.69
CA GLU A 597 10.12 9.55 23.76
C GLU A 597 9.70 9.17 22.33
N ARG A 598 10.05 7.94 21.91
CA ARG A 598 9.75 7.41 20.58
C ARG A 598 8.71 6.30 20.61
N TRP A 599 8.85 5.34 21.52
CA TRP A 599 7.95 4.20 21.65
C TRP A 599 6.88 4.49 22.69
N LYS A 600 5.65 4.70 22.22
CA LYS A 600 4.50 4.96 23.09
C LYS A 600 3.71 3.68 23.24
N LEU A 601 3.38 3.32 24.48
CA LEU A 601 2.33 2.35 24.75
C LEU A 601 0.99 2.98 24.33
N VAL A 602 0.42 2.52 23.22
CA VAL A 602 -0.79 3.11 22.65
C VAL A 602 -2.03 2.44 23.24
N GLU A 603 -2.03 1.11 23.31
CA GLU A 603 -3.21 0.32 23.66
C GLU A 603 -2.83 -0.95 24.43
N SER A 604 -3.74 -1.37 25.32
CA SER A 604 -3.76 -2.69 25.93
C SER A 604 -5.17 -3.25 25.91
N PHE A 605 -5.37 -4.40 25.27
CA PHE A 605 -6.72 -4.97 25.07
C PHE A 605 -6.75 -6.48 25.27
N ASN A 606 -7.95 -6.98 25.58
CA ASN A 606 -8.22 -8.40 25.75
C ASN A 606 -8.88 -9.00 24.52
N SER A 607 -8.83 -10.32 24.40
CA SER A 607 -9.89 -11.03 23.70
C SER A 607 -11.14 -11.11 24.60
N PRO A 608 -12.37 -10.96 24.05
CA PRO A 608 -13.60 -11.24 24.78
C PRO A 608 -13.71 -12.67 25.31
N ASP A 609 -13.03 -13.63 24.69
CA ASP A 609 -13.21 -15.06 24.94
C ASP A 609 -12.12 -15.67 25.85
N GLY A 610 -11.18 -14.87 26.34
CA GLY A 610 -10.17 -15.33 27.29
C GLY A 610 -8.84 -14.57 27.26
N LYS A 611 -7.88 -15.09 28.03
CA LYS A 611 -6.52 -14.58 28.07
C LYS A 611 -5.78 -14.94 26.78
N VAL A 612 -5.10 -13.94 26.22
CA VAL A 612 -4.25 -14.09 25.05
C VAL A 612 -2.89 -14.62 25.49
N LYS A 613 -2.40 -15.63 24.79
CA LYS A 613 -1.09 -16.23 24.97
C LYS A 613 -0.06 -15.64 24.03
N HIS A 614 -0.38 -15.55 22.73
CA HIS A 614 0.52 -15.02 21.70
C HIS A 614 -0.24 -14.17 20.68
N VAL A 615 0.47 -13.19 20.10
CA VAL A 615 0.05 -12.53 18.86
C VAL A 615 0.74 -13.25 17.70
N TRP A 616 -0.05 -13.81 16.78
CA TRP A 616 0.44 -14.56 15.63
C TRP A 616 0.70 -13.69 14.42
N SER A 617 -0.11 -12.65 14.23
CA SER A 617 0.08 -11.71 13.14
C SER A 617 -0.56 -10.37 13.47
N ALA A 618 -0.06 -9.33 12.82
CA ALA A 618 -0.64 -8.01 12.82
C ALA A 618 -0.48 -7.43 11.42
N MET A 619 -1.41 -6.55 11.03
CA MET A 619 -1.28 -5.79 9.79
C MET A 619 -2.17 -4.56 9.79
N GLN A 620 -1.85 -3.61 8.92
CA GLN A 620 -2.78 -2.57 8.52
C GLN A 620 -3.65 -3.12 7.39
N GLY A 621 -4.91 -3.38 7.70
CA GLY A 621 -5.89 -3.93 6.79
C GLY A 621 -6.24 -2.99 5.63
N PRO A 622 -6.64 -3.57 4.48
CA PRO A 622 -7.22 -2.83 3.38
C PRO A 622 -8.56 -2.22 3.80
N PHE A 623 -8.85 -1.02 3.30
CA PHE A 623 -10.04 -0.23 3.59
C PHE A 623 -10.02 0.50 4.94
N GLY A 624 -9.79 1.82 4.91
CA GLY A 624 -9.82 2.68 6.10
C GLY A 624 -8.60 2.56 7.03
N GLN A 625 -7.54 1.87 6.61
CA GLN A 625 -6.28 1.76 7.37
C GLN A 625 -6.46 1.20 8.80
N GLN A 626 -7.46 0.34 8.98
CA GLN A 626 -7.74 -0.35 10.24
C GLN A 626 -6.63 -1.35 10.56
N LEU A 627 -6.39 -1.61 11.84
CA LEU A 627 -5.44 -2.64 12.24
C LEU A 627 -6.18 -3.97 12.42
N GLU A 628 -5.55 -5.04 11.98
CA GLU A 628 -6.01 -6.41 12.19
C GLU A 628 -4.93 -7.23 12.87
N VAL A 629 -5.32 -8.05 13.84
CA VAL A 629 -4.43 -8.96 14.55
C VAL A 629 -5.04 -10.34 14.66
N VAL A 630 -4.20 -11.37 14.61
CA VAL A 630 -4.59 -12.73 14.94
C VAL A 630 -3.88 -13.14 16.21
N VAL A 631 -4.65 -13.65 17.17
CA VAL A 631 -4.17 -14.05 18.50
C VAL A 631 -4.46 -15.52 18.76
N GLU A 632 -3.62 -16.14 19.60
CA GLU A 632 -3.85 -17.45 20.20
C GLU A 632 -4.19 -17.25 21.68
N LEU A 633 -5.26 -17.87 22.16
CA LEU A 633 -5.66 -17.88 23.56
C LEU A 633 -4.89 -18.95 24.35
N GLU A 634 -4.92 -18.88 25.67
CA GLU A 634 -4.26 -19.89 26.55
C GLU A 634 -4.77 -21.32 26.31
N ASP A 635 -6.03 -21.48 25.88
CA ASP A 635 -6.66 -22.76 25.54
C ASP A 635 -6.31 -23.27 24.12
N GLY A 636 -5.54 -22.50 23.35
CA GLY A 636 -5.09 -22.84 21.99
C GLY A 636 -6.04 -22.41 20.86
N ARG A 637 -7.22 -21.84 21.15
CA ARG A 637 -8.09 -21.27 20.12
C ARG A 637 -7.44 -20.04 19.48
N MET A 638 -7.63 -19.86 18.18
CA MET A 638 -7.21 -18.66 17.47
C MET A 638 -8.39 -17.76 17.10
N GLN A 639 -8.14 -16.45 17.13
CA GLN A 639 -9.14 -15.42 16.87
C GLN A 639 -8.55 -14.26 16.09
N THR A 640 -9.37 -13.66 15.23
CA THR A 640 -9.02 -12.40 14.57
C THR A 640 -9.74 -11.24 15.25
N LEU A 641 -8.98 -10.22 15.60
CA LEU A 641 -9.51 -8.95 16.08
C LEU A 641 -9.17 -7.86 15.07
N PHE A 642 -10.09 -6.91 14.89
CA PHE A 642 -9.85 -5.71 14.12
C PHE A 642 -10.16 -4.48 14.94
N ARG A 643 -9.43 -3.41 14.67
CA ARG A 643 -9.56 -2.13 15.33
C ARG A 643 -10.60 -1.29 14.61
N GLU A 644 -11.74 -1.10 15.25
CA GLU A 644 -12.80 -0.25 14.72
C GLU A 644 -12.57 1.19 15.17
N TRP A 645 -12.49 2.09 14.19
CA TRP A 645 -12.29 3.51 14.48
C TRP A 645 -13.52 4.06 15.21
N ALA A 646 -14.73 3.72 14.71
CA ALA A 646 -16.05 3.67 15.38
C ALA A 646 -16.09 4.09 16.86
N CYS A 647 -15.67 3.12 17.65
CA CYS A 647 -15.71 3.10 19.10
C CYS A 647 -14.33 3.28 19.72
N ASN A 648 -13.29 3.48 18.90
CA ASN A 648 -11.89 3.39 19.31
C ASN A 648 -11.59 2.06 20.04
N CYS A 649 -12.13 0.95 19.55
CA CYS A 649 -12.15 -0.33 20.26
C CYS A 649 -11.78 -1.52 19.35
N TRP A 650 -11.41 -2.64 19.98
CA TRP A 650 -11.10 -3.89 19.31
C TRP A 650 -12.32 -4.80 19.30
N LYS A 651 -12.68 -5.31 18.11
CA LYS A 651 -13.82 -6.21 17.90
C LYS A 651 -13.34 -7.55 17.37
N LEU A 652 -14.06 -8.61 17.75
CA LEU A 652 -13.90 -9.92 17.12
C LEU A 652 -14.42 -9.85 15.68
N ALA A 653 -13.66 -10.42 14.74
CA ALA A 653 -14.12 -10.57 13.36
C ALA A 653 -15.26 -11.61 13.25
N MET A 654 -15.25 -12.65 14.09
CA MET A 654 -16.26 -13.71 14.10
C MET A 654 -17.16 -13.58 15.33
N ALA A 655 -18.33 -14.22 15.32
CA ALA A 655 -19.22 -14.26 16.47
C ALA A 655 -18.50 -14.80 17.72
N PRO A 656 -18.81 -14.31 18.94
CA PRO A 656 -18.23 -14.82 20.18
C PRO A 656 -18.35 -16.35 20.28
N GLY A 657 -17.25 -17.03 20.66
CA GLY A 657 -17.18 -18.49 20.69
C GLY A 657 -16.87 -19.17 19.34
N ALA A 658 -16.96 -18.47 18.21
CA ALA A 658 -16.50 -18.98 16.93
C ALA A 658 -14.97 -18.81 16.82
N SER A 659 -14.25 -19.92 16.92
CA SER A 659 -12.80 -19.96 16.72
C SER A 659 -12.46 -20.54 15.36
N ILE A 660 -11.27 -20.23 14.86
CA ILE A 660 -10.70 -21.02 13.77
C ILE A 660 -10.45 -22.44 14.33
N PRO A 661 -11.08 -23.49 13.77
CA PRO A 661 -10.93 -24.83 14.32
C PRO A 661 -9.48 -25.30 14.11
N ILE A 662 -8.78 -25.55 15.22
CA ILE A 662 -7.43 -26.15 15.27
C ILE A 662 -7.49 -27.61 15.74
N SER A 663 -8.68 -28.11 16.07
CA SER A 663 -8.90 -29.50 16.50
C SER A 663 -8.99 -30.45 15.32
#